data_AF-A0A3D5K829-F1
#
_entry.id   AF-A0A3D5K829-F1
#
_cell.length_a   1.000
_cell.length_b   1.000
_cell.length_c   1.000
_cell.angle_alpha   90.00
_cell.angle_beta   90.00
_cell.angle_gamma   90.00
#
_symmetry.space_group_name_H-M   'P 1'
#
loop_
_entity.id
_entity.type
_entity.pdbx_description
1 polymer ?
#
loop_
_entity_poly.entity_id
_entity_poly.type
_entity_poly.pdbx_seq_one_letter_code
_entity_poly.pdbx_strand_id
1 'polypeptide(L)'
;MMDARENAYVLWFDELRRADVGLVGGKSSSLGELTSSVDVPVPYGYATTASAYRYFMEKTGQNKKIHKMLQELQDVEDSVELHEVCTKIRESICSATMPEDLAEQIGKAYEELAEKVGEKNPFVAVRSSATAEDLPDASFAGQQDTYLNVTGRDMVIRKVKECYASTFTDRAVYYRAKKNFDHENVALSAAVQMMADAKAAGVMFTVNLATGADDSIMIEGSWGLGEYIVQGTVTPDNFVVDKDSLTITSRRINEKSIELIRKEGGDVEERKVEPERAKAQVISDEQVAQLADYAKRIEKHYGCYMDMEWAVDHKDRLWVLQARPETVWSKKNKEKKSEEETVMTTDHNVLVKGLPASPGMAAGKCHVITDPKDIDTFKEGEVLVTTMTSPDWVPAMKKAVAIVTDAGGMTCHASIVSRELGIPCVVGTKSRSVEATGVLKTGQDITIDARNGIIYDGIVADLVKKGTPAAQAAGTAAVAAEYFPPTGTRVLMNLGDPDLADKYASLPCDGIGLMREEFIWTTFIHEHPLYLIETGRPEKVVDMLAEGISKVCRALAPRPVVLRFSDFKSGEYRNLKGGDKYEPEEPADLLGWRGASRYYDPKYTDAFRLELKAVRKVREEYGLKNLNCMIPFCRTVDEAEKVTAIMREEGLERGPDFKLLLMAEIPANILLADRFNKFVDGYSIGSNDLTMLILGCDRNNDTVASLFDERNLAIKRAIRHLIKVAHRDGKTVSICGQAPSVYPDFTEFLVKSGIDYVSVNPDMVKSTRLNVARIEQRLMLDAATGKGVVDQEDYEL
;
A
#
# COMPACT_ATOMS: atom_id res chain seq x y z
N MET A 1 17.05 36.74 -14.48
CA MET A 1 17.70 36.81 -13.16
C MET A 1 17.07 35.72 -12.33
N MET A 2 17.85 34.92 -11.62
CA MET A 2 17.31 34.02 -10.59
C MET A 2 16.70 34.85 -9.45
N ASP A 3 15.73 34.29 -8.74
CA ASP A 3 15.09 34.98 -7.63
C ASP A 3 16.07 35.08 -6.44
N ALA A 4 15.99 36.18 -5.69
CA ALA A 4 16.76 36.34 -4.46
C ALA A 4 16.40 35.24 -3.45
N ARG A 5 15.15 34.77 -3.46
CA ARG A 5 14.65 33.67 -2.61
C ARG A 5 15.33 32.32 -2.88
N GLU A 6 15.72 32.03 -4.13
CA GLU A 6 16.38 30.76 -4.50
C GLU A 6 17.77 30.61 -3.88
N ASN A 7 18.44 31.74 -3.60
CA ASN A 7 19.82 31.79 -3.09
C ASN A 7 19.88 32.12 -1.58
N ALA A 8 18.75 32.43 -0.94
CA ALA A 8 18.68 32.66 0.49
C ALA A 8 19.01 31.38 1.28
N TYR A 9 19.71 31.49 2.42
CA TYR A 9 19.98 30.34 3.30
C TYR A 9 18.85 30.08 4.31
N VAL A 10 18.10 31.13 4.65
CA VAL A 10 16.96 31.12 5.57
C VAL A 10 15.81 31.89 4.94
N LEU A 11 14.58 31.43 5.13
CA LEU A 11 13.34 32.12 4.76
C LEU A 11 12.35 32.05 5.95
N TRP A 12 11.66 33.15 6.24
CA TRP A 12 10.63 33.21 7.29
C TRP A 12 9.32 32.57 6.82
N PHE A 13 8.49 32.07 7.77
CA PHE A 13 7.24 31.40 7.40
C PHE A 13 6.27 32.30 6.61
N ASP A 14 6.22 33.61 6.87
CA ASP A 14 5.41 34.56 6.10
C ASP A 14 5.95 34.84 4.68
N GLU A 15 7.22 34.54 4.40
CA GLU A 15 7.84 34.58 3.07
C GLU A 15 7.58 33.31 2.24
N LEU A 16 7.08 32.23 2.84
CA LEU A 16 6.95 30.90 2.24
C LEU A 16 5.51 30.57 1.81
N ARG A 17 5.36 29.80 0.73
CA ARG A 17 4.07 29.33 0.18
C ARG A 17 4.15 27.84 -0.18
N ARG A 18 2.99 27.21 -0.40
CA ARG A 18 2.83 25.81 -0.86
C ARG A 18 3.56 25.47 -2.16
N ALA A 19 3.95 26.47 -2.96
CA ALA A 19 4.77 26.28 -4.15
C ALA A 19 6.27 26.05 -3.85
N ASP A 20 6.77 26.48 -2.68
CA ASP A 20 8.20 26.49 -2.35
C ASP A 20 8.73 25.13 -1.84
N VAL A 21 8.03 24.01 -2.09
CA VAL A 21 8.46 22.64 -1.70
C VAL A 21 9.88 22.32 -2.19
N GLY A 22 10.26 22.79 -3.38
CA GLY A 22 11.62 22.60 -3.91
C GLY A 22 12.71 23.41 -3.19
N LEU A 23 12.33 24.47 -2.46
CA LEU A 23 13.24 25.35 -1.71
C LEU A 23 13.34 24.97 -0.23
N VAL A 24 12.24 24.54 0.40
CA VAL A 24 12.16 24.30 1.87
C VAL A 24 11.52 22.96 2.26
N GLY A 25 11.21 22.08 1.31
CA GLY A 25 10.54 20.82 1.59
C GLY A 25 9.07 20.95 1.97
N GLY A 26 8.41 19.79 2.10
CA GLY A 26 6.97 19.68 2.31
C GLY A 26 6.46 20.43 3.54
N LYS A 27 6.89 20.01 4.74
CA LYS A 27 6.44 20.57 6.02
C LYS A 27 6.63 22.09 6.11
N SER A 28 7.83 22.60 5.77
CA SER A 28 8.13 24.04 5.84
C SER A 28 7.28 24.85 4.86
N SER A 29 7.03 24.35 3.65
CA SER A 29 6.17 25.02 2.68
C SER A 29 4.71 25.08 3.15
N SER A 30 4.23 24.05 3.84
CA SER A 30 2.88 24.00 4.41
C SER A 30 2.74 24.88 5.66
N LEU A 31 3.76 24.90 6.53
CA LEU A 31 3.84 25.86 7.65
C LEU A 31 3.83 27.31 7.15
N GLY A 32 4.51 27.59 6.03
CA GLY A 32 4.49 28.90 5.38
C GLY A 32 3.13 29.24 4.77
N GLU A 33 2.50 28.30 4.06
CA GLU A 33 1.15 28.47 3.50
C GLU A 33 0.12 28.76 4.60
N LEU A 34 0.14 28.01 5.71
CA LEU A 34 -0.68 28.30 6.88
C LEU A 34 -0.40 29.70 7.41
N THR A 35 0.85 30.00 7.78
CA THR A 35 1.24 31.28 8.42
C THR A 35 0.93 32.51 7.57
N SER A 36 1.03 32.39 6.24
CA SER A 36 0.91 33.52 5.32
C SER A 36 -0.46 33.71 4.67
N SER A 37 -1.25 32.64 4.59
CA SER A 37 -2.46 32.60 3.75
C SER A 37 -3.69 32.04 4.46
N VAL A 38 -3.55 31.47 5.67
CA VAL A 38 -4.67 30.99 6.49
C VAL A 38 -4.64 31.70 7.85
N ASP A 39 -5.71 32.40 8.20
CA ASP A 39 -5.84 33.08 9.51
C ASP A 39 -6.10 32.06 10.65
N VAL A 40 -5.06 31.30 11.00
CA VAL A 40 -5.00 30.34 12.11
C VAL A 40 -3.69 30.54 12.89
N PRO A 41 -3.67 30.32 14.21
CA PRO A 41 -2.48 30.55 15.03
C PRO A 41 -1.43 29.46 14.78
N VAL A 42 -0.42 29.75 13.97
CA VAL A 42 0.78 28.91 13.79
C VAL A 42 1.91 29.46 14.67
N PRO A 43 2.65 28.61 15.42
CA PRO A 43 3.86 29.06 16.10
C PRO A 43 4.87 29.54 15.05
N TYR A 44 5.22 30.82 15.11
CA TYR A 44 6.07 31.49 14.12
C TYR A 44 7.51 30.96 14.14
N GLY A 45 8.22 31.14 13.03
CA GLY A 45 9.56 30.57 12.83
C GLY A 45 10.12 30.85 11.44
N TYR A 46 11.21 30.17 11.13
CA TYR A 46 11.89 30.22 9.84
C TYR A 46 12.33 28.82 9.41
N ALA A 47 12.67 28.66 8.13
CA ALA A 47 13.21 27.42 7.60
C ALA A 47 14.57 27.67 6.95
N THR A 48 15.53 26.75 7.13
CA THR A 48 16.73 26.74 6.27
C THR A 48 16.36 26.20 4.89
N THR A 49 17.05 26.64 3.85
CA THR A 49 16.73 26.23 2.47
C THR A 49 17.53 24.99 2.01
N ALA A 50 17.04 24.34 0.97
CA ALA A 50 17.78 23.34 0.20
C ALA A 50 19.11 23.90 -0.34
N SER A 51 19.20 25.21 -0.59
CA SER A 51 20.43 25.91 -0.98
C SER A 51 21.41 25.99 0.19
N ALA A 52 20.96 26.25 1.43
CA ALA A 52 21.80 26.19 2.63
C ALA A 52 22.36 24.77 2.89
N TYR A 53 21.54 23.73 2.72
CA TYR A 53 21.98 22.33 2.82
C TYR A 53 23.07 21.99 1.80
N ARG A 54 22.84 22.31 0.52
CA ARG A 54 23.82 22.09 -0.56
C ARG A 54 25.11 22.87 -0.31
N TYR A 55 25.02 24.13 0.13
CA TYR A 55 26.17 24.96 0.48
C TYR A 55 27.00 24.37 1.64
N PHE A 56 26.34 23.91 2.71
CA PHE A 56 27.01 23.20 3.81
C PHE A 56 27.76 21.97 3.30
N MET A 57 27.11 21.10 2.51
CA MET A 57 27.73 19.87 2.02
C MET A 57 28.86 20.11 1.01
N GLU A 58 28.80 21.19 0.23
CA GLU A 58 29.88 21.60 -0.68
C GLU A 58 31.09 22.15 0.11
N LYS A 59 30.88 23.17 0.96
CA LYS A 59 31.97 23.87 1.67
C LYS A 59 32.71 22.98 2.67
N THR A 60 32.02 22.06 3.32
CA THR A 60 32.64 21.07 4.23
C THR A 60 33.28 19.87 3.50
N GLY A 61 33.11 19.81 2.17
CA GLY A 61 33.50 18.68 1.33
C GLY A 61 32.71 17.39 1.62
N GLN A 62 31.60 17.47 2.36
CA GLN A 62 30.85 16.29 2.80
C GLN A 62 30.22 15.53 1.63
N ASN A 63 29.75 16.18 0.56
CA ASN A 63 29.27 15.48 -0.65
C ASN A 63 30.27 14.39 -1.11
N LYS A 64 31.56 14.74 -1.22
CA LYS A 64 32.61 13.82 -1.69
C LYS A 64 32.98 12.72 -0.68
N LYS A 65 32.86 13.00 0.62
CA LYS A 65 33.10 12.01 1.69
C LYS A 65 31.95 11.00 1.75
N ILE A 66 30.71 11.50 1.75
CA ILE A 66 29.48 10.70 1.82
C ILE A 66 29.35 9.84 0.57
N HIS A 67 29.60 10.39 -0.63
CA HIS A 67 29.64 9.61 -1.87
C HIS A 67 30.62 8.44 -1.78
N LYS A 68 31.83 8.64 -1.23
CA LYS A 68 32.79 7.55 -1.03
C LYS A 68 32.33 6.54 0.03
N MET A 69 31.74 6.97 1.14
CA MET A 69 31.20 6.07 2.17
C MET A 69 30.02 5.24 1.65
N LEU A 70 29.18 5.80 0.78
CA LEU A 70 28.09 5.08 0.11
C LEU A 70 28.61 4.15 -1.01
N GLN A 71 29.77 4.41 -1.60
CA GLN A 71 30.48 3.45 -2.48
C GLN A 71 31.19 2.33 -1.71
N GLU A 72 31.37 2.46 -0.39
CA GLU A 72 31.95 1.41 0.46
C GLU A 72 30.91 0.38 0.93
N LEU A 73 29.61 0.71 0.82
CA LEU A 73 28.47 -0.17 1.11
C LEU A 73 28.24 -1.14 -0.06
N GLN A 74 28.42 -2.44 0.17
CA GLN A 74 28.31 -3.46 -0.88
C GLN A 74 26.90 -4.04 -1.00
N ASP A 75 26.21 -4.24 0.12
CA ASP A 75 24.80 -4.67 0.13
C ASP A 75 23.97 -3.76 1.04
N VAL A 76 22.82 -3.30 0.52
CA VAL A 76 21.85 -2.51 1.29
C VAL A 76 20.88 -3.37 2.08
N GLU A 77 20.81 -4.68 1.81
CA GLU A 77 20.09 -5.65 2.63
C GLU A 77 20.90 -6.15 3.84
N ASP A 78 22.24 -6.00 3.84
CA ASP A 78 23.04 -6.23 5.04
C ASP A 78 22.79 -5.09 6.04
N SER A 79 21.82 -5.33 6.91
CA SER A 79 21.44 -4.43 8.01
C SER A 79 22.60 -4.02 8.93
N VAL A 80 23.69 -4.79 9.01
CA VAL A 80 24.89 -4.45 9.79
C VAL A 80 25.80 -3.52 8.99
N GLU A 81 26.10 -3.85 7.74
CA GLU A 81 26.91 -2.99 6.85
C GLU A 81 26.23 -1.62 6.66
N LEU A 82 24.92 -1.63 6.37
CA LEU A 82 24.09 -0.44 6.25
C LEU A 82 24.13 0.42 7.52
N HIS A 83 23.92 -0.18 8.70
CA HIS A 83 23.92 0.56 9.97
C HIS A 83 25.29 1.17 10.28
N GLU A 84 26.37 0.42 10.02
CA GLU A 84 27.75 0.93 10.17
C GLU A 84 28.03 2.11 9.23
N VAL A 85 27.74 1.98 7.93
CA VAL A 85 27.99 3.03 6.93
C VAL A 85 27.15 4.27 7.22
N CYS A 86 25.85 4.10 7.50
CA CYS A 86 24.96 5.22 7.80
C CYS A 86 25.37 5.94 9.10
N THR A 87 25.83 5.21 10.12
CA THR A 87 26.36 5.82 11.36
C THR A 87 27.65 6.61 11.09
N LYS A 88 28.61 6.06 10.35
CA LYS A 88 29.85 6.76 9.94
C LYS A 88 29.54 8.05 9.16
N ILE A 89 28.54 8.02 8.28
CA ILE A 89 28.06 9.19 7.52
C ILE A 89 27.46 10.26 8.46
N ARG A 90 26.53 9.87 9.35
CA ARG A 90 25.91 10.78 10.33
C ARG A 90 26.96 11.43 11.23
N GLU A 91 27.92 10.66 11.74
CA GLU A 91 29.03 11.17 12.54
C GLU A 91 29.92 12.14 11.75
N SER A 92 30.18 11.90 10.46
CA SER A 92 30.94 12.83 9.61
C SER A 92 30.22 14.17 9.42
N ILE A 93 28.90 14.15 9.22
CA ILE A 93 28.08 15.36 9.12
C ILE A 93 28.06 16.11 10.46
N CYS A 94 27.81 15.40 11.56
CA CYS A 94 27.75 15.97 12.90
C CYS A 94 29.09 16.49 13.43
N SER A 95 30.23 15.94 12.97
CA SER A 95 31.57 16.43 13.30
C SER A 95 32.07 17.57 12.40
N ALA A 96 31.48 17.79 11.23
CA ALA A 96 31.86 18.91 10.36
C ALA A 96 31.50 20.28 10.96
N THR A 97 32.41 21.25 10.87
CA THR A 97 32.15 22.64 11.24
C THR A 97 31.15 23.27 10.26
N MET A 98 30.12 23.95 10.77
CA MET A 98 29.21 24.74 9.94
C MET A 98 29.99 25.93 9.34
N PRO A 99 29.85 26.25 8.04
CA PRO A 99 30.44 27.47 7.46
C PRO A 99 30.03 28.72 8.24
N GLU A 100 30.97 29.61 8.53
CA GLU A 100 30.76 30.75 9.44
C GLU A 100 29.62 31.68 8.98
N ASP A 101 29.49 31.90 7.66
CA ASP A 101 28.43 32.70 7.05
C ASP A 101 27.05 32.05 7.18
N LEU A 102 26.95 30.73 7.03
CA LEU A 102 25.71 29.98 7.24
C LEU A 102 25.34 29.88 8.73
N ALA A 103 26.32 29.68 9.60
CA ALA A 103 26.13 29.68 11.05
C ALA A 103 25.67 31.06 11.55
N GLU A 104 26.22 32.14 11.01
CA GLU A 104 25.84 33.52 11.30
C GLU A 104 24.41 33.83 10.82
N GLN A 105 24.02 33.36 9.63
CA GLN A 105 22.65 33.51 9.10
C GLN A 105 21.61 32.81 9.98
N ILE A 106 21.84 31.53 10.33
CA ILE A 106 20.94 30.76 11.21
C ILE A 106 20.91 31.38 12.62
N GLY A 107 22.07 31.78 13.15
CA GLY A 107 22.18 32.40 14.47
C GLY A 107 21.43 33.74 14.56
N LYS A 108 21.59 34.61 13.56
CA LYS A 108 20.83 35.86 13.45
C LYS A 108 19.33 35.62 13.31
N ALA A 109 18.89 34.62 12.55
CA ALA A 109 17.47 34.31 12.42
C ALA A 109 16.86 33.83 13.75
N TYR A 110 17.63 33.11 14.59
CA TYR A 110 17.21 32.78 15.96
C TYR A 110 17.15 34.02 16.88
N GLU A 111 18.10 34.95 16.74
CA GLU A 111 18.12 36.22 17.50
C GLU A 111 16.97 37.15 17.09
N GLU A 112 16.68 37.29 15.79
CA GLU A 112 15.52 38.03 15.28
C GLU A 112 14.18 37.36 15.67
N LEU A 113 14.15 36.02 15.75
CA LEU A 113 12.98 35.28 16.26
C LEU A 113 12.75 35.61 17.75
N ALA A 114 13.82 35.68 18.55
CA ALA A 114 13.75 36.08 19.96
C ALA A 114 13.16 37.50 20.12
N GLU A 115 13.56 38.45 19.27
CA GLU A 115 12.97 39.79 19.23
C GLU A 115 11.49 39.77 18.80
N LYS A 116 11.14 39.06 17.72
CA LYS A 116 9.76 38.97 17.20
C LYS A 116 8.77 38.33 18.18
N VAL A 117 9.20 37.36 18.99
CA VAL A 117 8.33 36.71 19.99
C VAL A 117 8.40 37.37 21.38
N GLY A 118 9.34 38.27 21.61
CA GLY A 118 9.51 39.00 22.88
C GLY A 118 10.15 38.19 24.01
N GLU A 119 10.78 37.05 23.72
CA GLU A 119 11.45 36.19 24.71
C GLU A 119 12.94 36.05 24.36
N LYS A 120 13.85 36.40 25.28
CA LYS A 120 15.30 36.54 24.99
C LYS A 120 16.00 35.27 24.47
N ASN A 121 15.50 34.09 24.84
CA ASN A 121 16.00 32.79 24.40
C ASN A 121 14.78 31.89 24.20
N PRO A 122 14.05 32.02 23.08
CA PRO A 122 12.86 31.24 22.86
C PRO A 122 13.24 29.76 22.74
N PHE A 123 12.39 28.89 23.27
CA PHE A 123 12.52 27.47 23.00
C PHE A 123 11.91 27.19 21.62
N VAL A 124 12.56 26.33 20.84
CA VAL A 124 12.16 25.98 19.47
C VAL A 124 12.12 24.47 19.28
N ALA A 125 11.24 24.03 18.38
CA ALA A 125 11.35 22.73 17.74
C ALA A 125 12.21 22.89 16.48
N VAL A 126 13.16 21.99 16.26
CA VAL A 126 13.92 21.89 15.01
C VAL A 126 13.45 20.64 14.30
N ARG A 127 12.75 20.83 13.18
CA ARG A 127 11.99 19.80 12.45
C ARG A 127 12.60 19.60 11.06
N SER A 128 12.89 18.35 10.71
CA SER A 128 13.30 17.95 9.36
C SER A 128 12.18 18.13 8.34
N SER A 129 12.46 18.67 7.16
CA SER A 129 11.51 18.87 6.05
C SER A 129 12.22 18.61 4.72
N ALA A 130 12.00 17.44 4.09
CA ALA A 130 12.74 17.08 2.87
C ALA A 130 12.04 17.54 1.60
N THR A 131 12.82 17.88 0.57
CA THR A 131 12.32 18.25 -0.77
C THR A 131 11.61 17.10 -1.49
N ALA A 132 11.71 15.88 -0.97
CA ALA A 132 11.08 14.66 -1.50
C ALA A 132 10.02 14.04 -0.55
N GLU A 133 9.75 14.65 0.61
CA GLU A 133 8.97 14.02 1.70
C GLU A 133 7.50 13.71 1.35
N ASP A 134 6.88 14.59 0.55
CA ASP A 134 5.47 14.55 0.14
C ASP A 134 5.30 14.21 -1.36
N LEU A 135 6.20 13.39 -1.93
CA LEU A 135 6.04 12.91 -3.31
C LEU A 135 4.84 11.94 -3.41
N PRO A 136 4.00 12.01 -4.47
CA PRO A 136 2.74 11.24 -4.56
C PRO A 136 2.86 9.72 -4.37
N ASP A 137 4.02 9.17 -4.71
CA ASP A 137 4.35 7.73 -4.69
C ASP A 137 5.42 7.37 -3.63
N ALA A 138 5.82 8.33 -2.78
CA ALA A 138 6.87 8.17 -1.78
C ALA A 138 6.62 9.04 -0.54
N SER A 139 5.88 8.51 0.44
CA SER A 139 5.72 9.12 1.76
C SER A 139 6.92 8.78 2.66
N PHE A 140 7.67 9.79 3.10
CA PHE A 140 8.78 9.63 4.05
C PHE A 140 8.35 9.85 5.53
N ALA A 141 7.05 9.77 5.82
CA ALA A 141 6.49 10.04 7.15
C ALA A 141 7.17 9.21 8.26
N GLY A 142 7.61 9.89 9.32
CA GLY A 142 8.23 9.25 10.49
C GLY A 142 9.61 8.62 10.24
N GLN A 143 10.36 9.07 9.23
CA GLN A 143 11.70 8.54 8.91
C GLN A 143 12.87 9.48 9.27
N GLN A 144 12.58 10.69 9.74
CA GLN A 144 13.57 11.78 9.94
C GLN A 144 13.36 12.47 11.28
N ASP A 145 14.46 12.89 11.90
CA ASP A 145 14.49 13.37 13.28
C ASP A 145 13.73 14.69 13.48
N THR A 146 13.14 14.84 14.67
CA THR A 146 12.61 16.10 15.20
C THR A 146 13.17 16.31 16.61
N TYR A 147 13.69 17.51 16.87
CA TYR A 147 14.25 17.87 18.17
C TYR A 147 13.37 18.91 18.84
N LEU A 148 12.76 18.54 19.97
CA LEU A 148 11.85 19.39 20.73
C LEU A 148 12.59 20.13 21.86
N ASN A 149 12.07 21.29 22.27
CA ASN A 149 12.58 22.07 23.41
C ASN A 149 14.07 22.45 23.31
N VAL A 150 14.53 22.84 22.12
CA VAL A 150 15.88 23.35 21.87
C VAL A 150 15.94 24.83 22.26
N THR A 151 17.03 25.30 22.88
CA THR A 151 17.23 26.74 23.14
C THR A 151 18.71 27.12 23.05
N GLY A 152 18.97 28.38 22.69
CA GLY A 152 20.32 28.92 22.50
C GLY A 152 20.83 28.76 21.06
N ARG A 153 21.42 29.84 20.53
CA ARG A 153 21.94 29.97 19.16
C ARG A 153 22.79 28.78 18.70
N ASP A 154 23.82 28.41 19.47
CA ASP A 154 24.74 27.33 19.10
C ASP A 154 24.06 25.95 19.09
N MET A 155 23.08 25.73 19.97
CA MET A 155 22.30 24.51 20.00
C MET A 155 21.32 24.42 18.83
N VAL A 156 20.73 25.53 18.38
CA VAL A 156 19.91 25.55 17.16
C VAL A 156 20.77 25.24 15.93
N ILE A 157 21.94 25.89 15.78
CA ILE A 157 22.89 25.60 14.69
C ILE A 157 23.33 24.13 14.71
N ARG A 158 23.58 23.57 15.91
CA ARG A 158 23.87 22.14 16.09
C ARG A 158 22.71 21.26 15.67
N LYS A 159 21.47 21.54 16.12
CA LYS A 159 20.29 20.73 15.82
C LYS A 159 19.88 20.80 14.35
N VAL A 160 20.08 21.93 13.66
CA VAL A 160 19.96 22.03 12.19
C VAL A 160 20.93 21.06 11.50
N LYS A 161 22.17 20.95 11.99
CA LYS A 161 23.18 20.02 11.45
C LYS A 161 22.86 18.55 11.78
N GLU A 162 22.29 18.27 12.95
CA GLU A 162 21.78 16.92 13.28
C GLU A 162 20.58 16.56 12.39
N CYS A 163 19.68 17.50 12.07
CA CYS A 163 18.66 17.28 11.03
C CYS A 163 19.31 16.99 9.67
N TYR A 164 20.32 17.77 9.23
CA TYR A 164 21.04 17.49 7.98
C TYR A 164 21.66 16.07 7.96
N ALA A 165 22.09 15.55 9.10
CA ALA A 165 22.55 14.17 9.24
C ALA A 165 21.39 13.13 9.16
N SER A 166 20.18 13.46 9.64
CA SER A 166 19.01 12.58 9.58
C SER A 166 18.49 12.29 8.15
N THR A 167 18.98 13.01 7.12
CA THR A 167 18.83 12.57 5.73
C THR A 167 19.43 11.19 5.48
N PHE A 168 20.47 10.80 6.24
CA PHE A 168 21.15 9.52 6.20
C PHE A 168 20.82 8.65 7.42
N THR A 169 19.55 8.63 7.87
CA THR A 169 19.05 7.51 8.70
C THR A 169 19.10 6.21 7.89
N ASP A 170 19.28 5.06 8.57
CA ASP A 170 19.45 3.75 7.92
C ASP A 170 18.26 3.47 6.98
N ARG A 171 17.04 3.73 7.47
CA ARG A 171 15.77 3.63 6.74
C ARG A 171 15.71 4.55 5.51
N ALA A 172 16.22 5.77 5.59
CA ALA A 172 16.22 6.72 4.48
C ALA A 172 17.30 6.38 3.42
N VAL A 173 18.43 5.80 3.81
CA VAL A 173 19.44 5.27 2.89
C VAL A 173 18.91 4.03 2.17
N TYR A 174 18.40 3.05 2.93
CA TYR A 174 17.74 1.84 2.41
C TYR A 174 16.65 2.19 1.38
N TYR A 175 15.73 3.08 1.75
CA TYR A 175 14.62 3.46 0.88
C TYR A 175 15.07 4.14 -0.42
N ARG A 176 16.07 5.03 -0.36
CA ARG A 176 16.60 5.67 -1.57
C ARG A 176 17.31 4.67 -2.49
N ALA A 177 18.14 3.78 -1.92
CA ALA A 177 18.78 2.71 -2.68
C ALA A 177 17.75 1.80 -3.36
N LYS A 178 16.76 1.27 -2.61
CA LYS A 178 15.65 0.47 -3.16
C LYS A 178 14.78 1.18 -4.21
N LYS A 179 14.87 2.51 -4.31
CA LYS A 179 14.15 3.33 -5.31
C LYS A 179 15.06 3.87 -6.42
N ASN A 180 16.36 3.55 -6.41
CA ASN A 180 17.38 4.16 -7.28
C ASN A 180 17.36 5.70 -7.25
N PHE A 181 17.01 6.30 -6.10
CA PHE A 181 17.12 7.74 -5.90
C PHE A 181 18.56 8.11 -5.52
N ASP A 182 19.22 8.84 -6.41
CA ASP A 182 20.53 9.44 -6.14
C ASP A 182 20.51 10.28 -4.85
N HIS A 183 21.46 9.97 -3.96
CA HIS A 183 21.59 10.55 -2.65
C HIS A 183 22.03 12.02 -2.70
N GLU A 184 22.65 12.47 -3.80
CA GLU A 184 23.06 13.88 -3.97
C GLU A 184 21.90 14.80 -4.38
N ASN A 185 20.82 14.23 -4.95
CA ASN A 185 19.67 15.01 -5.41
C ASN A 185 18.70 15.41 -4.28
N VAL A 186 18.70 14.70 -3.15
CA VAL A 186 17.81 14.96 -2.01
C VAL A 186 18.42 16.01 -1.07
N ALA A 187 17.74 17.16 -0.96
CA ALA A 187 18.10 18.22 -0.03
C ALA A 187 17.11 18.32 1.14
N LEU A 188 17.59 18.76 2.30
CA LEU A 188 16.79 18.91 3.51
C LEU A 188 16.73 20.36 3.98
N SER A 189 15.53 20.81 4.31
CA SER A 189 15.28 22.00 5.11
C SER A 189 15.15 21.62 6.59
N ALA A 190 15.66 22.47 7.48
CA ALA A 190 15.32 22.44 8.89
C ALA A 190 14.37 23.59 9.20
N ALA A 191 13.13 23.29 9.57
CA ALA A 191 12.19 24.27 10.13
C ALA A 191 12.53 24.51 11.61
N VAL A 192 12.87 25.75 11.94
CA VAL A 192 13.10 26.23 13.31
C VAL A 192 11.85 26.99 13.74
N GLN A 193 10.99 26.30 14.48
CA GLN A 193 9.65 26.75 14.86
C GLN A 193 9.59 27.05 16.36
N MET A 194 8.96 28.14 16.77
CA MET A 194 8.70 28.43 18.19
C MET A 194 7.99 27.25 18.87
N MET A 195 8.53 26.77 19.99
CA MET A 195 7.99 25.64 20.74
C MET A 195 6.74 26.09 21.50
N ALA A 196 5.57 25.54 21.14
CA ALA A 196 4.38 25.68 21.98
C ALA A 196 4.62 24.97 23.32
N ASP A 197 4.41 25.68 24.42
CA ASP A 197 4.55 25.15 25.78
C ASP A 197 3.32 24.31 26.16
N ALA A 198 3.15 23.18 25.48
CA ALA A 198 1.89 22.45 25.42
C ALA A 198 1.56 21.74 26.75
N LYS A 199 0.48 22.18 27.41
CA LYS A 199 -0.16 21.43 28.49
C LYS A 199 -1.01 20.27 27.96
N ALA A 200 -1.46 20.41 26.71
CA ALA A 200 -2.17 19.41 25.93
C ALA A 200 -1.82 19.57 24.45
N ALA A 201 -1.79 18.48 23.71
CA ALA A 201 -1.55 18.48 22.27
C ALA A 201 -2.34 17.35 21.60
N GLY A 202 -2.33 17.31 20.27
CA GLY A 202 -3.16 16.37 19.54
C GLY A 202 -3.05 16.42 18.03
N VAL A 203 -3.92 15.65 17.40
CA VAL A 203 -4.14 15.60 15.95
C VAL A 203 -5.62 15.86 15.65
N MET A 204 -5.91 16.30 14.43
CA MET A 204 -7.28 16.45 13.95
C MET A 204 -7.40 16.23 12.45
N PHE A 205 -8.55 15.69 12.03
CA PHE A 205 -8.83 15.26 10.67
C PHE A 205 -10.15 15.84 10.19
N THR A 206 -10.21 16.39 8.98
CA THR A 206 -11.47 16.92 8.40
C THR A 206 -12.34 15.86 7.70
N VAL A 207 -12.16 14.59 8.07
CA VAL A 207 -12.98 13.47 7.63
C VAL A 207 -12.95 12.43 8.75
N ASN A 208 -14.06 11.72 8.97
CA ASN A 208 -14.06 10.60 9.89
C ASN A 208 -13.25 9.43 9.29
N LEU A 209 -12.03 9.21 9.78
CA LEU A 209 -11.11 8.21 9.22
C LEU A 209 -11.69 6.77 9.15
N ALA A 210 -12.60 6.41 10.05
CA ALA A 210 -13.17 5.07 10.15
C ALA A 210 -14.36 4.83 9.19
N THR A 211 -15.17 5.85 8.93
CA THR A 211 -16.38 5.75 8.07
C THR A 211 -16.22 6.40 6.70
N GLY A 212 -15.35 7.41 6.59
CA GLY A 212 -15.25 8.28 5.42
C GLY A 212 -16.25 9.45 5.37
N ALA A 213 -17.03 9.64 6.44
CA ALA A 213 -18.06 10.67 6.49
C ALA A 213 -17.46 12.09 6.37
N ASP A 214 -17.99 12.89 5.45
CA ASP A 214 -17.49 14.22 5.08
C ASP A 214 -18.10 15.37 5.88
N ASP A 215 -19.09 15.03 6.72
CA ASP A 215 -19.89 15.87 7.60
C ASP A 215 -19.18 16.24 8.93
N SER A 216 -18.10 15.54 9.28
CA SER A 216 -17.55 15.56 10.63
C SER A 216 -16.04 15.76 10.67
N ILE A 217 -15.59 16.39 11.75
CA ILE A 217 -14.18 16.59 12.10
C ILE A 217 -13.89 15.69 13.31
N MET A 218 -12.80 14.93 13.24
CA MET A 218 -12.31 14.14 14.37
C MET A 218 -11.13 14.86 15.01
N ILE A 219 -11.16 15.05 16.33
CA ILE A 219 -10.07 15.67 17.11
C ILE A 219 -9.63 14.64 18.17
N GLU A 220 -8.35 14.31 18.21
CA GLU A 220 -7.74 13.48 19.27
C GLU A 220 -6.71 14.29 20.06
N GLY A 221 -6.70 14.18 21.39
CA GLY A 221 -5.77 14.94 22.24
C GLY A 221 -5.29 14.21 23.50
N SER A 222 -4.08 14.53 23.96
CA SER A 222 -3.50 14.02 25.21
C SER A 222 -2.70 15.09 25.96
N TRP A 223 -2.31 14.79 27.20
CA TRP A 223 -1.54 15.67 28.07
C TRP A 223 -0.09 15.83 27.60
N GLY A 224 0.46 17.04 27.75
CA GLY A 224 1.83 17.38 27.35
C GLY A 224 2.01 17.58 25.84
N LEU A 225 3.21 17.24 25.35
CA LEU A 225 3.62 17.36 23.95
C LEU A 225 3.03 16.24 23.06
N GLY A 226 2.68 16.56 21.81
CA GLY A 226 1.92 15.68 20.92
C GLY A 226 2.63 14.41 20.42
N GLU A 227 3.94 14.30 20.64
CA GLU A 227 4.78 13.19 20.19
C GLU A 227 4.20 11.81 20.54
N TYR A 228 3.70 11.64 21.77
CA TYR A 228 3.12 10.37 22.24
C TYR A 228 1.75 10.01 21.63
N ILE A 229 1.14 10.92 20.88
CA ILE A 229 -0.10 10.68 20.12
C ILE A 229 0.25 10.30 18.69
N VAL A 230 1.25 10.96 18.11
CA VAL A 230 1.81 10.63 16.78
C VAL A 230 2.46 9.24 16.81
N GLN A 231 3.20 8.90 17.87
CA GLN A 231 3.76 7.56 18.10
C GLN A 231 2.71 6.53 18.57
N GLY A 232 1.57 7.00 19.10
CA GLY A 232 0.51 6.14 19.65
C GLY A 232 0.79 5.53 21.03
N THR A 233 1.82 6.02 21.72
CA THR A 233 2.25 5.64 23.08
C THR A 233 1.15 5.84 24.13
N VAL A 234 0.29 6.84 23.94
CA VAL A 234 -0.87 7.11 24.80
C VAL A 234 -2.16 6.97 24.00
N THR A 235 -3.22 6.47 24.63
CA THR A 235 -4.57 6.50 24.05
C THR A 235 -5.22 7.87 24.33
N PRO A 236 -5.39 8.74 23.32
CA PRO A 236 -5.87 10.11 23.51
C PRO A 236 -7.38 10.16 23.82
N ASP A 237 -7.86 11.29 24.35
CA ASP A 237 -9.28 11.63 24.27
C ASP A 237 -9.68 11.80 22.79
N ASN A 238 -10.89 11.40 22.44
CA ASN A 238 -11.42 11.50 21.08
C ASN A 238 -12.74 12.28 21.08
N PHE A 239 -12.84 13.27 20.20
CA PHE A 239 -14.02 14.08 19.96
C PHE A 239 -14.41 13.98 18.49
N VAL A 240 -15.71 13.88 18.23
CA VAL A 240 -16.31 14.04 16.89
C VAL A 240 -17.17 15.29 16.92
N VAL A 241 -16.93 16.18 15.95
CA VAL A 241 -17.58 17.48 15.84
C VAL A 241 -18.30 17.54 14.49
N ASP A 242 -19.57 17.95 14.50
CA ASP A 242 -20.32 18.24 13.28
C ASP A 242 -19.77 19.50 12.59
N LYS A 243 -19.48 19.43 11.29
CA LYS A 243 -18.80 20.52 10.57
C LYS A 243 -19.61 21.82 10.51
N ASP A 244 -20.93 21.76 10.44
CA ASP A 244 -21.75 22.95 10.16
C ASP A 244 -22.23 23.69 11.41
N SER A 245 -22.52 22.97 12.48
CA SER A 245 -22.83 23.53 13.80
C SER A 245 -21.61 23.76 14.68
N LEU A 246 -20.47 23.10 14.38
CA LEU A 246 -19.28 23.00 15.23
C LEU A 246 -19.57 22.43 16.63
N THR A 247 -20.64 21.63 16.77
CA THR A 247 -21.01 20.99 18.04
C THR A 247 -20.44 19.58 18.19
N ILE A 248 -20.08 19.22 19.42
CA ILE A 248 -19.52 17.91 19.76
C ILE A 248 -20.63 16.86 19.73
N THR A 249 -20.70 16.07 18.65
CA THR A 249 -21.68 14.99 18.48
C THR A 249 -21.29 13.73 19.25
N SER A 250 -20.00 13.52 19.48
CA SER A 250 -19.48 12.43 20.30
C SER A 250 -18.21 12.83 21.04
N ARG A 251 -18.05 12.33 22.27
CA ARG A 251 -16.77 12.39 23.00
C ARG A 251 -16.50 11.06 23.70
N ARG A 252 -15.24 10.66 23.80
CA ARG A 252 -14.81 9.63 24.74
C ARG A 252 -13.50 10.02 25.38
N ILE A 253 -13.55 10.17 26.71
CA ILE A 253 -12.42 10.55 27.56
C ILE A 253 -11.72 9.27 28.01
N ASN A 254 -10.40 9.23 27.85
CA ASN A 254 -9.55 8.08 28.11
C ASN A 254 -8.58 8.36 29.27
N GLU A 255 -8.08 7.30 29.92
CA GLU A 255 -7.05 7.45 30.95
C GLU A 255 -5.67 7.68 30.31
N LYS A 256 -5.19 8.92 30.43
CA LYS A 256 -3.92 9.42 29.90
C LYS A 256 -2.89 9.44 31.03
N SER A 257 -2.34 8.28 31.35
CA SER A 257 -1.52 8.05 32.57
C SER A 257 -0.08 8.56 32.49
N ILE A 258 0.41 8.93 31.31
CA ILE A 258 1.70 9.57 31.08
C ILE A 258 1.55 10.78 30.15
N GLU A 259 2.46 11.74 30.30
CA GLU A 259 2.59 12.95 29.48
C GLU A 259 4.07 13.20 29.17
N LEU A 260 4.37 13.72 27.98
CA LEU A 260 5.72 14.18 27.63
C LEU A 260 5.81 15.68 27.92
N ILE A 261 6.76 16.11 28.76
CA ILE A 261 6.92 17.52 29.17
C ILE A 261 8.30 18.08 28.81
N ARG A 262 8.38 19.40 28.79
CA ARG A 262 9.62 20.17 28.57
C ARG A 262 10.43 20.27 29.86
N LYS A 263 11.74 20.11 29.78
CA LYS A 263 12.69 20.43 30.86
C LYS A 263 13.10 21.91 30.80
N GLU A 264 13.39 22.51 31.96
CA GLU A 264 13.86 23.90 32.03
C GLU A 264 15.21 24.12 31.31
N GLY A 265 16.07 23.10 31.28
CA GLY A 265 17.40 23.15 30.65
C GLY A 265 17.45 22.76 29.16
N GLY A 266 16.31 22.46 28.54
CA GLY A 266 16.24 21.85 27.20
C GLY A 266 16.03 20.33 27.24
N ASP A 267 15.68 19.75 26.08
CA ASP A 267 15.15 18.38 25.93
C ASP A 267 13.82 18.13 26.71
N VAL A 268 13.34 16.88 26.70
CA VAL A 268 12.03 16.46 27.22
C VAL A 268 12.15 15.32 28.24
N GLU A 269 11.09 15.06 29.01
CA GLU A 269 10.94 13.88 29.87
C GLU A 269 9.50 13.36 29.90
N GLU A 270 9.37 12.04 30.07
CA GLU A 270 8.11 11.42 30.46
C GLU A 270 7.81 11.74 31.93
N ARG A 271 6.58 12.16 32.22
CA ARG A 271 6.04 12.25 33.57
C ARG A 271 4.74 11.45 33.67
N LYS A 272 4.54 10.77 34.80
CA LYS A 272 3.24 10.17 35.13
C LYS A 272 2.23 11.26 35.48
N VAL A 273 1.04 11.17 34.92
CA VAL A 273 -0.05 12.10 35.19
C VAL A 273 -0.76 11.66 36.48
N GLU A 274 -1.07 12.62 37.36
CA GLU A 274 -1.84 12.37 38.58
C GLU A 274 -3.18 11.67 38.27
N PRO A 275 -3.60 10.63 39.03
CA PRO A 275 -4.70 9.74 38.64
C PRO A 275 -6.05 10.42 38.30
N GLU A 276 -6.37 11.52 39.00
CA GLU A 276 -7.56 12.33 38.73
C GLU A 276 -7.44 13.09 37.40
N ARG A 277 -6.27 13.70 37.13
CA ARG A 277 -6.00 14.41 35.87
C ARG A 277 -5.87 13.43 34.69
N ALA A 278 -5.35 12.23 34.91
CA ALA A 278 -5.24 11.20 33.87
C ALA A 278 -6.62 10.88 33.25
N LYS A 279 -7.68 10.90 34.08
CA LYS A 279 -9.07 10.61 33.69
C LYS A 279 -9.90 11.83 33.30
N ALA A 280 -9.38 13.04 33.49
CA ALA A 280 -10.05 14.29 33.12
C ALA A 280 -10.01 14.53 31.60
N GLN A 281 -10.96 15.31 31.09
CA GLN A 281 -11.00 15.76 29.69
C GLN A 281 -9.81 16.70 29.40
N VAL A 282 -9.11 16.46 28.29
CA VAL A 282 -7.81 17.09 27.99
C VAL A 282 -7.88 18.58 27.59
N ILE A 283 -8.95 18.99 26.90
CA ILE A 283 -9.21 20.36 26.42
C ILE A 283 -10.68 20.73 26.65
N SER A 284 -11.00 22.02 26.74
CA SER A 284 -12.40 22.46 26.96
C SER A 284 -13.26 22.30 25.70
N ASP A 285 -14.58 22.31 25.86
CA ASP A 285 -15.53 22.18 24.74
C ASP A 285 -15.41 23.37 23.77
N GLU A 286 -15.10 24.55 24.28
CA GLU A 286 -14.81 25.75 23.50
C GLU A 286 -13.51 25.58 22.69
N GLN A 287 -12.48 24.95 23.26
CA GLN A 287 -11.24 24.64 22.56
C GLN A 287 -11.44 23.59 21.46
N VAL A 288 -12.31 22.60 21.68
CA VAL A 288 -12.72 21.62 20.65
C VAL A 288 -13.45 22.31 19.49
N ALA A 289 -14.39 23.21 19.78
CA ALA A 289 -15.11 23.98 18.75
C ALA A 289 -14.18 24.94 17.97
N GLN A 290 -13.22 25.57 18.65
CA GLN A 290 -12.23 26.46 18.03
C GLN A 290 -11.22 25.71 17.15
N LEU A 291 -10.80 24.50 17.55
CA LEU A 291 -10.04 23.59 16.69
C LEU A 291 -10.84 23.18 15.44
N ALA A 292 -12.14 22.94 15.58
CA ALA A 292 -13.00 22.58 14.45
C ALA A 292 -13.20 23.75 13.46
N ASP A 293 -13.27 25.00 13.90
CA ASP A 293 -13.20 26.18 13.02
C ASP A 293 -11.89 26.21 12.23
N TYR A 294 -10.74 26.08 12.92
CA TYR A 294 -9.43 26.06 12.27
C TYR A 294 -9.31 24.94 11.24
N ALA A 295 -9.74 23.73 11.59
CA ALA A 295 -9.81 22.58 10.69
C ALA A 295 -10.65 22.87 9.43
N LYS A 296 -11.88 23.39 9.60
CA LYS A 296 -12.78 23.75 8.49
C LYS A 296 -12.19 24.83 7.58
N ARG A 297 -11.43 25.76 8.13
CA ARG A 297 -10.76 26.85 7.39
C ARG A 297 -9.54 26.37 6.61
N ILE A 298 -8.75 25.46 7.18
CA ILE A 298 -7.59 24.84 6.52
C ILE A 298 -8.07 23.93 5.38
N GLU A 299 -9.08 23.07 5.60
CA GLU A 299 -9.74 22.26 4.56
C GLU A 299 -10.22 23.12 3.38
N LYS A 300 -10.94 24.22 3.69
CA LYS A 300 -11.44 25.16 2.68
C LYS A 300 -10.34 25.83 1.86
N HIS A 301 -9.17 26.10 2.46
CA HIS A 301 -8.01 26.69 1.77
C HIS A 301 -7.28 25.69 0.88
N TYR A 302 -7.06 24.46 1.38
CA TYR A 302 -6.27 23.45 0.68
C TYR A 302 -7.05 22.70 -0.41
N GLY A 303 -8.39 22.64 -0.32
CA GLY A 303 -9.29 22.04 -1.30
C GLY A 303 -9.37 20.50 -1.25
N CYS A 304 -8.96 19.90 -0.12
CA CYS A 304 -8.94 18.46 0.13
C CYS A 304 -9.13 18.19 1.64
N TYR A 305 -9.34 16.94 2.02
CA TYR A 305 -9.31 16.58 3.45
C TYR A 305 -7.90 16.78 4.00
N MET A 306 -7.82 17.14 5.28
CA MET A 306 -6.57 17.53 5.93
C MET A 306 -6.31 16.74 7.20
N ASP A 307 -5.04 16.40 7.40
CA ASP A 307 -4.42 15.83 8.60
C ASP A 307 -3.57 16.94 9.25
N MET A 308 -3.83 17.25 10.52
CA MET A 308 -3.29 18.43 11.19
C MET A 308 -2.87 18.12 12.63
N GLU A 309 -1.74 18.68 13.06
CA GLU A 309 -1.27 18.63 14.45
C GLU A 309 -1.64 19.92 15.18
N TRP A 310 -1.94 19.84 16.48
CA TRP A 310 -2.29 21.01 17.30
C TRP A 310 -1.75 20.93 18.74
N ALA A 311 -1.70 22.08 19.42
CA ALA A 311 -1.41 22.21 20.84
C ALA A 311 -2.23 23.30 21.54
N VAL A 312 -2.50 23.11 22.82
CA VAL A 312 -2.93 24.14 23.77
C VAL A 312 -1.76 24.41 24.72
N ASP A 313 -1.26 25.64 24.75
CA ASP A 313 -0.16 26.00 25.65
C ASP A 313 -0.62 26.27 27.10
N HIS A 314 0.35 26.38 28.02
CA HIS A 314 0.11 26.73 29.42
C HIS A 314 -0.53 28.13 29.64
N LYS A 315 -0.71 28.93 28.58
CA LYS A 315 -1.43 30.22 28.57
C LYS A 315 -2.83 30.09 27.91
N ASP A 316 -3.31 28.86 27.72
CA ASP A 316 -4.58 28.48 27.05
C ASP A 316 -4.71 28.92 25.57
N ARG A 317 -3.60 29.24 24.92
CA ARG A 317 -3.59 29.56 23.48
C ARG A 317 -3.54 28.29 22.66
N LEU A 318 -4.47 28.17 21.71
CA LEU A 318 -4.45 27.14 20.69
C LEU A 318 -3.42 27.47 19.60
N TRP A 319 -2.77 26.42 19.10
CA TRP A 319 -1.74 26.48 18.06
C TRP A 319 -1.92 25.33 17.07
N VAL A 320 -1.86 25.62 15.77
CA VAL A 320 -1.75 24.63 14.69
C VAL A 320 -0.26 24.38 14.45
N LEU A 321 0.20 23.15 14.69
CA LEU A 321 1.62 22.79 14.63
C LEU A 321 2.04 22.27 13.25
N GLN A 322 1.11 21.73 12.46
CA GLN A 322 1.34 21.21 11.11
C GLN A 322 0.00 21.00 10.39
N ALA A 323 -0.01 21.06 9.06
CA ALA A 323 -1.12 20.58 8.23
C ALA A 323 -0.60 19.94 6.94
N ARG A 324 -1.25 18.87 6.48
CA ARG A 324 -1.00 18.22 5.18
C ARG A 324 -2.28 17.57 4.64
N PRO A 325 -2.38 17.28 3.33
CA PRO A 325 -3.50 16.51 2.78
C PRO A 325 -3.60 15.11 3.40
N GLU A 326 -4.81 14.72 3.80
CA GLU A 326 -5.16 13.34 4.11
C GLU A 326 -5.16 12.52 2.80
N THR A 327 -4.65 11.28 2.82
CA THR A 327 -4.24 10.56 1.59
C THR A 327 -5.15 9.40 1.16
N VAL A 328 -6.03 8.89 2.02
CA VAL A 328 -6.90 7.73 1.75
C VAL A 328 -8.27 8.18 1.27
N TRP A 329 -8.89 9.11 1.99
CA TRP A 329 -10.24 9.60 1.69
C TRP A 329 -10.21 10.77 0.70
N SER A 330 -9.17 11.61 0.65
CA SER A 330 -9.04 12.64 -0.42
C SER A 330 -8.94 12.03 -1.83
N LYS A 331 -8.40 10.80 -1.95
CA LYS A 331 -8.39 10.05 -3.21
C LYS A 331 -9.79 9.55 -3.59
N LYS A 332 -10.59 9.12 -2.60
CA LYS A 332 -11.99 8.71 -2.79
C LYS A 332 -12.96 9.86 -3.03
N ASN A 333 -12.76 11.03 -2.43
CA ASN A 333 -13.76 12.13 -2.42
C ASN A 333 -14.01 12.81 -3.78
N LYS A 334 -13.26 12.43 -4.83
CA LYS A 334 -13.58 12.77 -6.21
C LYS A 334 -14.65 11.86 -6.82
N GLU A 335 -15.05 10.79 -6.12
CA GLU A 335 -15.96 9.75 -6.58
C GLU A 335 -17.04 9.42 -5.52
N LYS A 336 -18.23 10.02 -5.70
CA LYS A 336 -19.56 9.72 -5.09
C LYS A 336 -19.99 10.51 -3.85
N LYS A 337 -21.33 10.62 -3.70
CA LYS A 337 -22.10 11.00 -2.50
C LYS A 337 -23.34 10.09 -2.38
N SER A 338 -23.99 10.14 -1.20
CA SER A 338 -25.24 9.48 -0.76
C SER A 338 -25.21 7.95 -0.54
N GLU A 339 -25.67 7.54 0.66
CA GLU A 339 -25.89 6.16 1.14
C GLU A 339 -27.35 5.97 1.64
N GLU A 340 -27.54 5.24 2.76
CA GLU A 340 -28.74 5.10 3.65
C GLU A 340 -29.86 4.08 3.27
N GLU A 341 -30.49 3.32 4.21
CA GLU A 341 -30.06 2.83 5.55
C GLU A 341 -31.00 1.73 6.16
N THR A 342 -30.80 1.33 7.43
CA THR A 342 -31.63 0.47 8.35
C THR A 342 -31.65 -1.06 8.15
N VAL A 343 -32.09 -1.93 9.11
CA VAL A 343 -31.70 -2.19 10.54
C VAL A 343 -32.39 -3.48 11.08
N MET A 344 -31.71 -4.36 11.84
CA MET A 344 -32.26 -5.21 12.95
C MET A 344 -31.20 -6.09 13.68
N THR A 345 -31.53 -6.61 14.87
CA THR A 345 -30.70 -7.42 15.83
C THR A 345 -31.55 -8.59 16.41
N THR A 346 -31.15 -9.54 17.27
CA THR A 346 -30.15 -9.73 18.38
C THR A 346 -29.51 -11.15 18.31
N ASP A 347 -28.53 -11.62 19.11
CA ASP A 347 -28.15 -11.40 20.53
C ASP A 347 -26.62 -11.40 20.75
N HIS A 348 -26.13 -10.62 21.73
CA HIS A 348 -24.83 -9.93 21.64
C HIS A 348 -24.10 -9.81 22.99
N ASN A 349 -23.51 -10.90 23.49
CA ASN A 349 -22.67 -10.88 24.70
C ASN A 349 -21.31 -10.21 24.43
N VAL A 350 -21.17 -8.94 24.79
CA VAL A 350 -19.94 -8.15 24.62
C VAL A 350 -18.96 -8.44 25.75
N LEU A 351 -17.77 -8.93 25.40
CA LEU A 351 -16.64 -9.10 26.32
C LEU A 351 -15.87 -7.79 26.52
N VAL A 352 -15.58 -7.09 25.42
CA VAL A 352 -14.68 -5.93 25.40
C VAL A 352 -15.12 -4.91 24.34
N LYS A 353 -14.75 -3.64 24.50
CA LYS A 353 -14.93 -2.58 23.50
C LYS A 353 -13.64 -1.76 23.37
N GLY A 354 -13.42 -1.15 22.21
CA GLY A 354 -12.21 -0.41 21.85
C GLY A 354 -12.49 0.84 21.00
N LEU A 355 -11.48 1.22 20.21
CA LEU A 355 -11.52 2.15 19.08
C LEU A 355 -11.55 1.35 17.77
N PRO A 356 -12.44 1.69 16.80
CA PRO A 356 -12.49 1.04 15.49
C PRO A 356 -11.33 1.53 14.60
N ALA A 357 -10.14 0.96 14.79
CA ALA A 357 -8.91 1.43 14.16
C ALA A 357 -8.87 1.14 12.65
N SER A 358 -9.21 -0.08 12.25
CA SER A 358 -9.26 -0.50 10.84
C SER A 358 -10.58 -1.24 10.62
N PRO A 359 -11.48 -0.72 9.75
CA PRO A 359 -12.86 -1.17 9.69
C PRO A 359 -13.01 -2.55 9.04
N GLY A 360 -13.78 -3.42 9.67
CA GLY A 360 -14.07 -4.75 9.16
C GLY A 360 -14.75 -5.63 10.21
N MET A 361 -14.99 -6.89 9.87
CA MET A 361 -15.56 -7.89 10.76
C MET A 361 -14.84 -9.21 10.57
N ALA A 362 -14.43 -9.86 11.66
CA ALA A 362 -13.79 -11.18 11.63
C ALA A 362 -14.08 -11.95 12.91
N ALA A 363 -13.91 -13.27 12.87
CA ALA A 363 -13.96 -14.12 14.05
C ALA A 363 -12.87 -15.19 13.94
N GLY A 364 -12.34 -15.62 15.08
CA GLY A 364 -11.25 -16.59 15.14
C GLY A 364 -10.85 -16.88 16.57
N LYS A 365 -9.78 -17.66 16.73
CA LYS A 365 -9.23 -17.96 18.06
C LYS A 365 -8.35 -16.82 18.53
N CYS A 366 -8.72 -16.24 19.67
CA CYS A 366 -7.88 -15.35 20.45
C CYS A 366 -6.51 -15.99 20.68
N HIS A 367 -5.44 -15.24 20.45
CA HIS A 367 -4.11 -15.55 20.96
C HIS A 367 -3.57 -14.32 21.68
N VAL A 368 -3.49 -14.42 23.01
CA VAL A 368 -2.92 -13.37 23.87
C VAL A 368 -1.41 -13.52 23.90
N ILE A 369 -0.70 -12.50 23.42
CA ILE A 369 0.77 -12.45 23.38
C ILE A 369 1.22 -11.07 23.86
N THR A 370 2.10 -11.01 24.87
CA THR A 370 2.49 -9.76 25.54
C THR A 370 3.99 -9.44 25.48
N ASP A 371 4.85 -10.38 25.08
CA ASP A 371 6.27 -10.17 24.75
C ASP A 371 6.48 -10.50 23.26
N PRO A 372 7.17 -9.66 22.47
CA PRO A 372 7.46 -9.95 21.06
C PRO A 372 8.21 -11.28 20.82
N LYS A 373 8.93 -11.82 21.82
CA LYS A 373 9.65 -13.10 21.69
C LYS A 373 8.71 -14.30 21.45
N ASP A 374 7.46 -14.21 21.88
CA ASP A 374 6.47 -15.29 21.74
C ASP A 374 5.71 -15.23 20.40
N ILE A 375 6.05 -14.30 19.49
CA ILE A 375 5.46 -14.16 18.14
C ILE A 375 5.51 -15.45 17.31
N ASP A 376 6.55 -16.28 17.46
CA ASP A 376 6.66 -17.56 16.75
C ASP A 376 5.61 -18.59 17.18
N THR A 377 4.91 -18.37 18.29
CA THR A 377 3.76 -19.20 18.71
C THR A 377 2.45 -18.83 18.01
N PHE A 378 2.37 -17.65 17.38
CA PHE A 378 1.18 -17.13 16.72
C PHE A 378 0.94 -17.79 15.36
N LYS A 379 -0.29 -18.26 15.12
CA LYS A 379 -0.65 -19.03 13.92
C LYS A 379 -1.50 -18.21 12.96
N GLU A 380 -1.43 -18.62 11.69
CA GLU A 380 -2.34 -18.17 10.64
C GLU A 380 -3.80 -18.40 11.05
N GLY A 381 -4.65 -17.39 10.89
CA GLY A 381 -6.08 -17.49 11.22
C GLY A 381 -6.46 -17.15 12.67
N GLU A 382 -5.49 -16.83 13.54
CA GLU A 382 -5.75 -16.42 14.92
C GLU A 382 -6.04 -14.89 15.02
N VAL A 383 -6.69 -14.47 16.09
CA VAL A 383 -6.92 -13.06 16.45
C VAL A 383 -5.82 -12.64 17.41
N LEU A 384 -4.95 -11.72 16.98
CA LEU A 384 -3.84 -11.22 17.79
C LEU A 384 -4.39 -10.31 18.90
N VAL A 385 -4.14 -10.65 20.17
CA VAL A 385 -4.47 -9.81 21.33
C VAL A 385 -3.18 -9.48 22.06
N THR A 386 -2.84 -8.19 22.15
CA THR A 386 -1.58 -7.73 22.75
C THR A 386 -1.75 -6.41 23.50
N THR A 387 -0.76 -6.00 24.28
CA THR A 387 -0.77 -4.70 24.96
C THR A 387 -0.67 -3.55 23.94
N MET A 388 0.29 -3.65 23.02
CA MET A 388 0.60 -2.68 21.95
C MET A 388 1.54 -3.34 20.93
N THR A 389 1.45 -2.96 19.65
CA THR A 389 2.37 -3.44 18.58
C THR A 389 3.51 -2.46 18.31
N SER A 390 4.73 -2.95 18.19
CA SER A 390 5.87 -2.31 17.51
C SER A 390 6.08 -2.92 16.09
N PRO A 391 7.01 -2.41 15.26
CA PRO A 391 7.32 -2.99 13.94
C PRO A 391 7.70 -4.48 13.98
N ASP A 392 8.25 -4.95 15.10
CA ASP A 392 8.60 -6.36 15.34
C ASP A 392 7.38 -7.30 15.27
N TRP A 393 6.16 -6.76 15.43
CA TRP A 393 4.91 -7.51 15.36
C TRP A 393 4.38 -7.68 13.93
N VAL A 394 4.92 -6.99 12.93
CA VAL A 394 4.47 -7.09 11.54
C VAL A 394 4.40 -8.54 11.02
N PRO A 395 5.33 -9.47 11.36
CA PRO A 395 5.22 -10.89 11.02
C PRO A 395 4.04 -11.63 11.68
N ALA A 396 3.58 -11.22 12.86
CA ALA A 396 2.35 -11.75 13.48
C ALA A 396 1.10 -11.08 12.91
N MET A 397 1.13 -9.75 12.76
CA MET A 397 0.01 -8.96 12.23
C MET A 397 -0.40 -9.43 10.83
N LYS A 398 0.56 -9.80 9.96
CA LYS A 398 0.27 -10.37 8.63
C LYS A 398 -0.48 -11.71 8.64
N LYS A 399 -0.38 -12.48 9.72
CA LYS A 399 -1.03 -13.80 9.90
C LYS A 399 -2.43 -13.71 10.56
N ALA A 400 -2.77 -12.53 11.08
CA ALA A 400 -3.89 -12.33 11.98
C ALA A 400 -5.18 -11.98 11.23
N VAL A 401 -6.30 -12.65 11.53
CA VAL A 401 -7.61 -12.31 10.93
C VAL A 401 -8.25 -11.07 11.55
N ALA A 402 -7.80 -10.69 12.75
CA ALA A 402 -8.03 -9.39 13.38
C ALA A 402 -6.97 -9.11 14.43
N ILE A 403 -6.79 -7.82 14.76
CA ILE A 403 -5.80 -7.35 15.74
C ILE A 403 -6.50 -6.53 16.84
N VAL A 404 -6.22 -6.86 18.09
CA VAL A 404 -6.77 -6.21 19.29
C VAL A 404 -5.63 -5.69 20.16
N THR A 405 -5.67 -4.43 20.57
CA THR A 405 -4.68 -3.87 21.51
C THR A 405 -5.30 -3.22 22.74
N ASP A 406 -4.64 -3.36 23.90
CA ASP A 406 -5.04 -2.69 25.15
C ASP A 406 -4.83 -1.18 25.10
N ALA A 407 -3.77 -0.73 24.43
CA ALA A 407 -3.38 0.67 24.31
C ALA A 407 -3.27 1.13 22.84
N GLY A 408 -3.34 2.45 22.62
CA GLY A 408 -3.13 3.11 21.33
C GLY A 408 -4.37 3.81 20.77
N GLY A 409 -4.16 4.97 20.13
CA GLY A 409 -5.19 5.78 19.46
C GLY A 409 -5.38 5.45 17.97
N MET A 410 -6.16 6.28 17.26
CA MET A 410 -6.44 6.08 15.82
C MET A 410 -5.20 6.25 14.92
N THR A 411 -4.11 6.77 15.46
CA THR A 411 -2.81 7.00 14.83
C THR A 411 -1.73 5.97 15.18
N CYS A 412 -1.96 5.06 16.14
CA CYS A 412 -0.88 4.17 16.61
C CYS A 412 -0.41 3.17 15.53
N HIS A 413 0.74 2.54 15.75
CA HIS A 413 1.33 1.54 14.85
C HIS A 413 0.32 0.45 14.40
N ALA A 414 -0.45 -0.10 15.34
CA ALA A 414 -1.50 -1.08 15.04
C ALA A 414 -2.56 -0.51 14.08
N SER A 415 -3.01 0.73 14.33
CA SER A 415 -4.01 1.43 13.52
C SER A 415 -3.53 1.76 12.12
N ILE A 416 -2.26 2.13 11.93
CA ILE A 416 -1.70 2.43 10.60
C ILE A 416 -1.52 1.14 9.81
N VAL A 417 -0.73 0.19 10.32
CA VAL A 417 -0.35 -1.03 9.59
C VAL A 417 -1.58 -1.91 9.30
N SER A 418 -2.57 -1.97 10.20
CA SER A 418 -3.78 -2.75 9.93
C SER A 418 -4.65 -2.15 8.81
N ARG A 419 -4.62 -0.83 8.59
CA ARG A 419 -5.29 -0.20 7.43
C ARG A 419 -4.56 -0.50 6.14
N GLU A 420 -3.23 -0.44 6.14
CA GLU A 420 -2.38 -0.76 4.98
C GLU A 420 -2.53 -2.23 4.56
N LEU A 421 -2.62 -3.15 5.53
CA LEU A 421 -2.85 -4.59 5.29
C LEU A 421 -4.34 -4.95 5.07
N GLY A 422 -5.28 -4.03 5.31
CA GLY A 422 -6.72 -4.28 5.20
C GLY A 422 -7.30 -5.21 6.27
N ILE A 423 -6.64 -5.35 7.41
CA ILE A 423 -6.99 -6.27 8.51
C ILE A 423 -7.91 -5.54 9.51
N PRO A 424 -9.02 -6.14 9.98
CA PRO A 424 -9.87 -5.59 11.03
C PRO A 424 -9.09 -5.34 12.33
N CYS A 425 -9.15 -4.13 12.89
CA CYS A 425 -8.38 -3.78 14.09
C CYS A 425 -9.16 -2.96 15.11
N VAL A 426 -9.05 -3.33 16.39
CA VAL A 426 -9.68 -2.69 17.55
C VAL A 426 -8.64 -2.35 18.61
N VAL A 427 -8.34 -1.06 18.80
CA VAL A 427 -7.25 -0.60 19.68
C VAL A 427 -7.77 0.03 20.98
N GLY A 428 -6.88 0.21 21.96
CA GLY A 428 -7.16 0.96 23.18
C GLY A 428 -8.21 0.33 24.11
N THR A 429 -8.44 -0.99 24.05
CA THR A 429 -9.55 -1.67 24.75
C THR A 429 -9.59 -1.40 26.26
N LYS A 430 -8.42 -1.34 26.91
CA LYS A 430 -8.27 -1.02 28.33
C LYS A 430 -8.85 0.34 28.71
N SER A 431 -8.80 1.31 27.81
CA SER A 431 -9.41 2.64 27.99
C SER A 431 -10.89 2.70 27.63
N ARG A 432 -11.41 1.71 26.89
CA ARG A 432 -12.74 1.74 26.27
C ARG A 432 -13.73 0.72 26.82
N SER A 433 -13.27 -0.27 27.58
CA SER A 433 -14.10 -1.16 28.39
C SER A 433 -13.29 -1.82 29.51
N VAL A 434 -12.39 -2.74 29.13
CA VAL A 434 -11.58 -3.60 30.01
C VAL A 434 -10.32 -4.03 29.27
N GLU A 435 -9.28 -4.41 30.00
CA GLU A 435 -8.02 -4.93 29.46
C GLU A 435 -8.25 -6.27 28.75
N ALA A 436 -8.09 -6.29 27.43
CA ALA A 436 -8.36 -7.45 26.58
C ALA A 436 -7.38 -8.60 26.87
N THR A 437 -6.09 -8.30 27.11
CA THR A 437 -5.10 -9.32 27.49
C THR A 437 -5.39 -9.97 28.86
N GLY A 438 -6.13 -9.29 29.74
CA GLY A 438 -6.55 -9.79 31.05
C GLY A 438 -7.91 -10.50 31.07
N VAL A 439 -8.78 -10.24 30.10
CA VAL A 439 -10.17 -10.77 30.04
C VAL A 439 -10.32 -11.89 29.00
N LEU A 440 -9.69 -11.73 27.83
CA LEU A 440 -9.69 -12.74 26.77
C LEU A 440 -8.60 -13.80 27.05
N LYS A 441 -8.78 -15.02 26.53
CA LYS A 441 -7.82 -16.12 26.76
C LYS A 441 -7.36 -16.75 25.46
N THR A 442 -6.08 -17.10 25.38
CA THR A 442 -5.52 -17.86 24.25
C THR A 442 -6.32 -19.16 24.02
N GLY A 443 -6.79 -19.36 22.80
CA GLY A 443 -7.65 -20.46 22.37
C GLY A 443 -9.17 -20.20 22.44
N GLN A 444 -9.61 -19.12 23.10
CA GLN A 444 -11.03 -18.70 23.14
C GLN A 444 -11.49 -18.24 21.76
N ASP A 445 -12.65 -18.71 21.31
CA ASP A 445 -13.28 -18.20 20.10
C ASP A 445 -13.93 -16.83 20.38
N ILE A 446 -13.63 -15.83 19.56
CA ILE A 446 -14.16 -14.46 19.71
C ILE A 446 -14.52 -13.85 18.36
N THR A 447 -15.44 -12.88 18.37
CA THR A 447 -15.84 -12.10 17.19
C THR A 447 -15.45 -10.63 17.36
N ILE A 448 -14.77 -10.08 16.37
CA ILE A 448 -14.30 -8.69 16.32
C ILE A 448 -15.16 -7.90 15.32
N ASP A 449 -15.96 -6.98 15.84
CA ASP A 449 -16.55 -5.89 15.06
C ASP A 449 -15.62 -4.67 15.14
N ALA A 450 -14.76 -4.54 14.13
CA ALA A 450 -13.85 -3.41 14.01
C ALA A 450 -14.48 -2.18 13.34
N ARG A 451 -15.76 -2.24 12.92
CA ARG A 451 -16.52 -1.06 12.48
C ARG A 451 -17.08 -0.29 13.69
N ASN A 452 -17.62 -0.99 14.67
CA ASN A 452 -18.17 -0.40 15.90
C ASN A 452 -17.17 -0.43 17.08
N GLY A 453 -16.08 -1.19 16.98
CA GLY A 453 -15.06 -1.35 18.02
C GLY A 453 -15.53 -2.23 19.17
N ILE A 454 -16.13 -3.38 18.87
CA ILE A 454 -16.78 -4.28 19.84
C ILE A 454 -16.24 -5.71 19.68
N ILE A 455 -16.04 -6.41 20.79
CA ILE A 455 -15.55 -7.79 20.86
C ILE A 455 -16.59 -8.63 21.60
N TYR A 456 -17.05 -9.69 20.96
CA TYR A 456 -18.11 -10.58 21.46
C TYR A 456 -17.56 -11.97 21.81
N ASP A 457 -18.23 -12.64 22.73
CA ASP A 457 -17.90 -14.02 23.13
C ASP A 457 -18.37 -15.03 22.07
N GLY A 458 -17.51 -15.98 21.71
CA GLY A 458 -17.78 -16.96 20.67
C GLY A 458 -17.81 -16.38 19.25
N ILE A 459 -18.31 -17.20 18.31
CA ILE A 459 -18.47 -16.84 16.90
C ILE A 459 -19.92 -16.39 16.66
N VAL A 460 -20.15 -15.08 16.66
CA VAL A 460 -21.47 -14.46 16.46
C VAL A 460 -21.81 -14.49 14.98
N ALA A 461 -22.52 -15.54 14.57
CA ALA A 461 -22.80 -15.84 13.17
C ALA A 461 -23.49 -14.69 12.40
N ASP A 462 -24.29 -13.87 13.08
CA ASP A 462 -25.08 -12.79 12.48
C ASP A 462 -24.22 -11.57 12.08
N LEU A 463 -23.08 -11.39 12.76
CA LEU A 463 -22.08 -10.37 12.41
C LEU A 463 -21.14 -10.88 11.30
N VAL A 464 -20.85 -12.18 11.29
CA VAL A 464 -19.82 -12.79 10.43
C VAL A 464 -20.37 -13.25 9.06
N LYS A 465 -21.69 -13.45 8.91
CA LYS A 465 -22.31 -13.91 7.65
C LYS A 465 -22.75 -12.79 6.71
N LYS A 466 -22.20 -12.81 5.50
CA LYS A 466 -22.79 -12.15 4.32
C LYS A 466 -24.07 -12.90 3.90
N GLY A 467 -25.09 -12.18 3.46
CA GLY A 467 -26.43 -12.72 3.23
C GLY A 467 -26.54 -13.66 2.02
N THR A 468 -27.26 -14.78 2.21
CA THR A 468 -27.74 -15.66 1.14
C THR A 468 -28.92 -14.99 0.40
N PRO A 469 -29.01 -15.07 -0.94
CA PRO A 469 -30.15 -14.53 -1.68
C PRO A 469 -31.42 -15.37 -1.46
N ALA A 470 -32.45 -14.77 -0.87
CA ALA A 470 -33.81 -15.32 -0.80
C ALA A 470 -34.68 -14.77 -1.95
N ALA A 471 -35.75 -15.49 -2.31
CA ALA A 471 -36.50 -15.26 -3.55
C ALA A 471 -37.35 -13.97 -3.56
N GLN A 472 -37.70 -13.56 -4.78
CA GLN A 472 -38.44 -12.32 -5.09
C GLN A 472 -39.83 -12.23 -4.45
N ALA A 473 -40.18 -11.03 -3.99
CA ALA A 473 -41.55 -10.49 -4.04
C ALA A 473 -41.47 -9.03 -4.54
N ALA A 474 -42.39 -8.63 -5.42
CA ALA A 474 -42.21 -7.44 -6.26
C ALA A 474 -42.31 -6.09 -5.52
N GLY A 475 -41.40 -5.17 -5.82
CA GLY A 475 -41.42 -3.76 -5.39
C GLY A 475 -40.27 -2.97 -6.02
N THR A 476 -40.51 -2.35 -7.17
CA THR A 476 -39.44 -1.73 -7.98
C THR A 476 -39.04 -0.34 -7.48
N ALA A 477 -37.90 -0.25 -6.79
CA ALA A 477 -37.09 0.97 -6.72
C ALA A 477 -35.83 0.78 -7.59
N ALA A 478 -35.69 1.57 -8.65
CA ALA A 478 -34.59 1.41 -9.60
C ALA A 478 -33.34 2.17 -9.13
N VAL A 479 -32.45 1.48 -8.41
CA VAL A 479 -31.09 1.98 -8.15
C VAL A 479 -30.36 2.10 -9.49
N ALA A 480 -29.87 3.28 -9.82
CA ALA A 480 -29.21 3.53 -11.10
C ALA A 480 -27.87 2.78 -11.17
N ALA A 481 -27.79 1.78 -12.06
CA ALA A 481 -26.56 1.03 -12.29
C ALA A 481 -25.47 1.94 -12.88
N GLU A 482 -24.25 1.79 -12.36
CA GLU A 482 -23.06 2.52 -12.82
C GLU A 482 -22.77 2.13 -14.29
N TYR A 483 -23.00 3.05 -15.23
CA TYR A 483 -22.95 2.75 -16.68
C TYR A 483 -21.51 2.65 -17.19
N PHE A 484 -21.21 1.53 -17.86
CA PHE A 484 -19.97 1.33 -18.60
C PHE A 484 -20.28 1.17 -20.09
N PRO A 485 -19.58 1.88 -20.99
CA PRO A 485 -19.73 1.69 -22.42
C PRO A 485 -19.43 0.25 -22.85
N PRO A 486 -20.15 -0.28 -23.87
CA PRO A 486 -19.67 -1.40 -24.66
C PRO A 486 -18.35 -1.03 -25.35
N THR A 487 -17.39 -1.96 -25.36
CA THR A 487 -16.09 -1.83 -26.02
C THR A 487 -15.83 -3.02 -26.95
N GLY A 488 -14.97 -2.84 -27.95
CA GLY A 488 -14.49 -3.92 -28.82
C GLY A 488 -13.46 -4.80 -28.11
N THR A 489 -12.41 -4.15 -27.59
CA THR A 489 -11.44 -4.75 -26.67
C THR A 489 -12.12 -4.99 -25.32
N ARG A 490 -12.01 -6.21 -24.79
CA ARG A 490 -12.65 -6.61 -23.53
C ARG A 490 -11.71 -6.47 -22.34
N VAL A 491 -12.27 -6.20 -21.15
CA VAL A 491 -11.48 -6.06 -19.92
C VAL A 491 -11.70 -7.27 -19.03
N LEU A 492 -10.69 -8.13 -18.98
CA LEU A 492 -10.63 -9.30 -18.12
C LEU A 492 -9.92 -8.96 -16.80
N MET A 493 -9.99 -9.89 -15.84
CA MET A 493 -9.38 -9.75 -14.53
C MET A 493 -8.33 -10.85 -14.28
N ASN A 494 -7.26 -10.53 -13.56
CA ASN A 494 -6.28 -11.47 -13.02
C ASN A 494 -6.72 -11.87 -11.59
N LEU A 495 -6.78 -13.18 -11.28
CA LEU A 495 -7.22 -13.66 -9.96
C LEU A 495 -6.51 -14.97 -9.57
N GLY A 496 -5.65 -14.93 -8.55
CA GLY A 496 -5.02 -16.15 -8.00
C GLY A 496 -5.83 -16.80 -6.88
N ASP A 497 -6.39 -16.00 -5.97
CA ASP A 497 -7.13 -16.48 -4.80
C ASP A 497 -8.60 -16.78 -5.14
N PRO A 498 -9.05 -18.05 -4.99
CA PRO A 498 -10.45 -18.42 -5.21
C PRO A 498 -11.45 -17.78 -4.25
N ASP A 499 -11.08 -17.48 -3.01
CA ASP A 499 -12.00 -16.97 -1.98
C ASP A 499 -12.26 -15.46 -2.12
N LEU A 500 -11.49 -14.78 -2.98
CA LEU A 500 -11.77 -13.43 -3.45
C LEU A 500 -12.72 -13.37 -4.66
N ALA A 501 -13.14 -14.50 -5.24
CA ALA A 501 -13.95 -14.51 -6.46
C ALA A 501 -15.31 -13.81 -6.29
N ASP A 502 -16.08 -14.15 -5.25
CA ASP A 502 -17.40 -13.55 -4.99
C ASP A 502 -17.31 -12.04 -4.71
N LYS A 503 -16.22 -11.57 -4.09
CA LYS A 503 -15.94 -10.15 -3.86
C LYS A 503 -15.86 -9.38 -5.18
N TYR A 504 -15.23 -9.97 -6.20
CA TYR A 504 -14.89 -9.30 -7.45
C TYR A 504 -15.80 -9.67 -8.64
N ALA A 505 -16.65 -10.69 -8.54
CA ALA A 505 -17.65 -11.05 -9.55
C ALA A 505 -18.61 -9.89 -9.91
N SER A 506 -18.87 -9.00 -8.93
CA SER A 506 -19.69 -7.80 -9.07
C SER A 506 -19.07 -6.72 -9.97
N LEU A 507 -17.78 -6.79 -10.28
CA LEU A 507 -17.09 -5.81 -11.13
C LEU A 507 -17.52 -5.93 -12.60
N PRO A 508 -17.42 -4.84 -13.38
CA PRO A 508 -17.76 -4.81 -14.81
C PRO A 508 -16.64 -5.42 -15.69
N CYS A 509 -16.04 -6.54 -15.27
CA CYS A 509 -15.12 -7.32 -16.10
C CYS A 509 -15.87 -8.27 -17.03
N ASP A 510 -15.29 -8.60 -18.18
CA ASP A 510 -15.84 -9.53 -19.16
C ASP A 510 -15.44 -11.01 -18.88
N GLY A 511 -14.69 -11.27 -17.79
CA GLY A 511 -14.23 -12.60 -17.37
C GLY A 511 -12.90 -12.58 -16.59
N ILE A 512 -12.32 -13.76 -16.34
CA ILE A 512 -10.95 -13.93 -15.81
C ILE A 512 -10.01 -14.30 -16.95
N GLY A 513 -8.96 -13.49 -17.18
CA GLY A 513 -7.96 -13.73 -18.23
C GLY A 513 -6.72 -14.48 -17.75
N LEU A 514 -6.49 -14.50 -16.43
CA LEU A 514 -5.47 -15.32 -15.78
C LEU A 514 -5.95 -15.73 -14.39
N MET A 515 -6.41 -16.98 -14.27
CA MET A 515 -6.49 -17.71 -13.01
C MET A 515 -5.19 -18.50 -12.80
N ARG A 516 -4.63 -18.40 -11.59
CA ARG A 516 -3.37 -19.04 -11.17
C ARG A 516 -3.66 -20.13 -10.15
N GLU A 517 -3.44 -21.40 -10.48
CA GLU A 517 -3.61 -22.50 -9.52
C GLU A 517 -2.46 -22.63 -8.52
N GLU A 518 -1.32 -21.95 -8.74
CA GLU A 518 -0.18 -21.97 -7.82
C GLU A 518 -0.61 -21.59 -6.38
N PHE A 519 -1.58 -20.69 -6.22
CA PHE A 519 -2.16 -20.35 -4.93
C PHE A 519 -2.94 -21.52 -4.30
N ILE A 520 -3.63 -22.35 -5.09
CA ILE A 520 -4.34 -23.53 -4.57
C ILE A 520 -3.34 -24.56 -4.03
N TRP A 521 -2.21 -24.72 -4.73
CA TRP A 521 -1.10 -25.55 -4.27
C TRP A 521 -0.47 -25.02 -2.97
N THR A 522 -0.17 -23.72 -2.86
CA THR A 522 0.50 -23.13 -1.68
C THR A 522 -0.40 -22.91 -0.48
N THR A 523 -1.72 -22.77 -0.66
CA THR A 523 -2.66 -22.34 0.40
C THR A 523 -3.63 -23.44 0.84
N PHE A 524 -3.83 -24.49 0.03
CA PHE A 524 -4.73 -25.59 0.38
C PHE A 524 -4.08 -26.98 0.28
N ILE A 525 -3.31 -27.29 -0.78
CA ILE A 525 -2.78 -28.65 -0.99
C ILE A 525 -1.52 -28.91 -0.14
N HIS A 526 -0.54 -27.99 -0.17
CA HIS A 526 0.76 -28.01 0.54
C HIS A 526 1.67 -29.25 0.33
N GLU A 527 1.28 -30.22 -0.48
CA GLU A 527 2.00 -31.49 -0.70
C GLU A 527 2.31 -31.68 -2.19
N HIS A 528 3.51 -32.13 -2.51
CA HIS A 528 3.95 -32.32 -3.90
C HIS A 528 3.10 -33.40 -4.61
N PRO A 529 2.65 -33.21 -5.88
CA PRO A 529 1.75 -34.15 -6.53
C PRO A 529 2.31 -35.57 -6.67
N LEU A 530 3.59 -35.72 -7.01
CA LEU A 530 4.23 -37.05 -7.10
C LEU A 530 4.34 -37.73 -5.72
N TYR A 531 4.47 -36.95 -4.63
CA TYR A 531 4.42 -37.46 -3.27
C TYR A 531 2.98 -37.86 -2.85
N LEU A 532 1.95 -37.13 -3.33
CA LEU A 532 0.56 -37.53 -3.15
C LEU A 532 0.22 -38.81 -3.94
N ILE A 533 0.77 -38.99 -5.14
CA ILE A 533 0.66 -40.24 -5.91
C ILE A 533 1.36 -41.39 -5.16
N GLU A 534 2.62 -41.23 -4.76
CA GLU A 534 3.37 -42.28 -4.03
C GLU A 534 2.71 -42.66 -2.70
N THR A 535 2.16 -41.69 -1.96
CA THR A 535 1.46 -41.95 -0.70
C THR A 535 0.00 -42.39 -0.87
N GLY A 536 -0.43 -42.72 -2.09
CA GLY A 536 -1.75 -43.31 -2.37
C GLY A 536 -2.93 -42.34 -2.21
N ARG A 537 -2.69 -41.03 -2.36
CA ARG A 537 -3.67 -39.94 -2.17
C ARG A 537 -3.83 -39.03 -3.41
N PRO A 538 -3.82 -39.53 -4.67
CA PRO A 538 -3.90 -38.68 -5.87
C PRO A 538 -5.20 -37.87 -5.96
N GLU A 539 -6.32 -38.43 -5.49
CA GLU A 539 -7.63 -37.75 -5.51
C GLU A 539 -7.62 -36.44 -4.71
N LYS A 540 -6.74 -36.27 -3.71
CA LYS A 540 -6.58 -34.99 -3.00
C LYS A 540 -6.24 -33.84 -3.95
N VAL A 541 -5.40 -34.09 -4.97
CA VAL A 541 -5.08 -33.09 -5.99
C VAL A 541 -6.32 -32.76 -6.81
N VAL A 542 -7.00 -33.80 -7.32
CA VAL A 542 -8.15 -33.69 -8.22
C VAL A 542 -9.29 -32.92 -7.54
N ASP A 543 -9.65 -33.29 -6.31
CA ASP A 543 -10.73 -32.68 -5.55
C ASP A 543 -10.42 -31.24 -5.15
N MET A 544 -9.22 -30.95 -4.64
CA MET A 544 -8.90 -29.62 -4.11
C MET A 544 -8.64 -28.58 -5.22
N LEU A 545 -8.02 -28.99 -6.33
CA LEU A 545 -7.99 -28.15 -7.54
C LEU A 545 -9.40 -27.93 -8.07
N ALA A 546 -10.21 -28.99 -8.22
CA ALA A 546 -11.58 -28.85 -8.73
C ALA A 546 -12.45 -27.97 -7.84
N GLU A 547 -12.33 -28.05 -6.51
CA GLU A 547 -13.05 -27.17 -5.59
C GLU A 547 -12.63 -25.71 -5.81
N GLY A 548 -11.33 -25.39 -5.71
CA GLY A 548 -10.81 -24.02 -5.87
C GLY A 548 -11.16 -23.41 -7.23
N ILE A 549 -10.96 -24.14 -8.33
CA ILE A 549 -11.33 -23.71 -9.68
C ILE A 549 -12.85 -23.52 -9.79
N SER A 550 -13.66 -24.39 -9.16
CA SER A 550 -15.12 -24.29 -9.19
C SER A 550 -15.68 -23.07 -8.45
N LYS A 551 -15.02 -22.58 -7.38
CA LYS A 551 -15.39 -21.33 -6.70
C LYS A 551 -15.36 -20.16 -7.69
N VAL A 552 -14.23 -19.96 -8.36
CA VAL A 552 -14.04 -18.90 -9.36
C VAL A 552 -15.01 -19.05 -10.53
N CYS A 553 -15.17 -20.27 -11.06
CA CYS A 553 -16.04 -20.51 -12.21
C CYS A 553 -17.53 -20.30 -11.90
N ARG A 554 -18.00 -20.62 -10.68
CA ARG A 554 -19.38 -20.31 -10.23
C ARG A 554 -19.60 -18.81 -10.09
N ALA A 555 -18.72 -18.13 -9.37
CA ALA A 555 -18.83 -16.69 -9.09
C ALA A 555 -18.90 -15.84 -10.37
N LEU A 556 -18.15 -16.22 -11.41
CA LEU A 556 -18.08 -15.48 -12.67
C LEU A 556 -19.06 -15.96 -13.75
N ALA A 557 -19.81 -17.05 -13.54
CA ALA A 557 -20.69 -17.61 -14.58
C ALA A 557 -21.75 -16.59 -15.08
N PRO A 558 -22.01 -16.48 -16.40
CA PRO A 558 -21.48 -17.28 -17.50
C PRO A 558 -20.18 -16.71 -18.14
N ARG A 559 -19.54 -15.70 -17.54
CA ARG A 559 -18.31 -15.08 -18.08
C ARG A 559 -17.17 -16.12 -18.11
N PRO A 560 -16.31 -16.11 -19.14
CA PRO A 560 -15.19 -17.05 -19.25
C PRO A 560 -14.19 -16.89 -18.10
N VAL A 561 -13.59 -18.01 -17.71
CA VAL A 561 -12.45 -18.10 -16.79
C VAL A 561 -11.33 -18.84 -17.51
N VAL A 562 -10.16 -18.22 -17.64
CA VAL A 562 -8.96 -18.88 -18.20
C VAL A 562 -8.03 -19.31 -17.07
N LEU A 563 -7.99 -20.61 -16.81
CA LEU A 563 -7.02 -21.23 -15.90
C LEU A 563 -5.69 -21.44 -16.62
N ARG A 564 -4.60 -20.96 -16.02
CA ARG A 564 -3.25 -21.40 -16.38
C ARG A 564 -2.91 -22.65 -15.57
N PHE A 565 -2.48 -23.72 -16.25
CA PHE A 565 -1.89 -24.89 -15.59
C PHE A 565 -0.63 -24.50 -14.81
N SER A 566 -0.18 -25.34 -13.89
CA SER A 566 0.90 -24.96 -12.97
C SER A 566 2.22 -24.60 -13.68
N ASP A 567 2.72 -23.39 -13.41
CA ASP A 567 3.96 -22.83 -13.97
C ASP A 567 5.09 -22.73 -12.93
N PHE A 568 4.95 -23.44 -11.80
CA PHE A 568 5.98 -23.48 -10.75
C PHE A 568 7.34 -23.90 -11.31
N LYS A 569 8.38 -23.27 -10.77
CA LYS A 569 9.78 -23.62 -10.92
C LYS A 569 10.13 -24.79 -10.00
N SER A 570 11.23 -25.48 -10.29
CA SER A 570 11.67 -26.65 -9.52
C SER A 570 11.87 -26.33 -8.02
N GLY A 571 12.44 -25.17 -7.68
CA GLY A 571 12.56 -24.71 -6.29
C GLY A 571 11.24 -24.36 -5.60
N GLU A 572 10.22 -23.94 -6.34
CA GLU A 572 8.88 -23.67 -5.78
C GLU A 572 8.16 -24.98 -5.47
N TYR A 573 8.25 -25.99 -6.35
CA TYR A 573 7.78 -27.35 -6.06
C TYR A 573 8.57 -28.03 -4.94
N ARG A 574 9.88 -27.76 -4.82
CA ARG A 574 10.74 -28.33 -3.77
C ARG A 574 10.28 -27.95 -2.37
N ASN A 575 9.82 -26.71 -2.20
CA ASN A 575 9.28 -26.18 -0.96
C ASN A 575 7.91 -26.77 -0.55
N LEU A 576 7.21 -27.50 -1.43
CA LEU A 576 6.03 -28.27 -1.04
C LEU A 576 6.45 -29.55 -0.31
N LYS A 577 5.65 -30.00 0.66
CA LYS A 577 5.96 -31.20 1.45
C LYS A 577 6.18 -32.42 0.53
N GLY A 578 7.39 -32.97 0.58
CA GLY A 578 7.84 -34.11 -0.23
C GLY A 578 8.53 -33.73 -1.55
N GLY A 579 8.69 -32.44 -1.87
CA GLY A 579 9.27 -31.96 -3.12
C GLY A 579 10.75 -32.28 -3.31
N ASP A 580 11.55 -32.27 -2.23
CA ASP A 580 13.01 -32.54 -2.24
C ASP A 580 13.42 -33.83 -2.95
N LYS A 581 12.53 -34.82 -2.98
CA LYS A 581 12.76 -36.13 -3.62
C LYS A 581 12.62 -36.10 -5.15
N TYR A 582 11.85 -35.16 -5.67
CA TYR A 582 11.43 -35.12 -7.09
C TYR A 582 12.06 -33.95 -7.85
N GLU A 583 12.39 -32.86 -7.17
CA GLU A 583 12.77 -31.60 -7.79
C GLU A 583 14.28 -31.39 -7.87
N PRO A 584 14.86 -31.31 -9.08
CA PRO A 584 16.29 -31.05 -9.24
C PRO A 584 16.65 -29.67 -8.72
N GLU A 585 17.88 -29.50 -8.22
CA GLU A 585 18.49 -28.17 -8.08
C GLU A 585 18.94 -27.69 -9.46
N GLU A 586 18.45 -26.52 -9.89
CA GLU A 586 18.81 -25.91 -11.16
C GLU A 586 19.55 -24.58 -10.92
N PRO A 587 20.58 -24.24 -11.71
CA PRO A 587 21.32 -22.98 -11.52
C PRO A 587 20.55 -21.74 -12.02
N ALA A 588 19.37 -21.94 -12.65
CA ALA A 588 18.58 -20.88 -13.28
C ALA A 588 17.09 -21.29 -13.36
N ASP A 589 16.45 -21.50 -12.20
CA ASP A 589 15.04 -21.88 -12.03
C ASP A 589 14.03 -21.13 -12.95
N LEU A 590 14.30 -19.88 -13.31
CA LEU A 590 13.47 -19.09 -14.24
C LEU A 590 13.34 -19.74 -15.63
N LEU A 591 14.41 -20.38 -16.11
CA LEU A 591 14.52 -21.00 -17.45
C LEU A 591 14.47 -22.53 -17.42
N GLY A 592 14.40 -23.11 -16.22
CA GLY A 592 14.53 -24.54 -15.93
C GLY A 592 13.28 -25.37 -16.22
N TRP A 593 13.12 -26.49 -15.51
CA TRP A 593 12.11 -27.51 -15.74
C TRP A 593 10.71 -27.07 -15.26
N ARG A 594 10.05 -26.21 -16.05
CA ARG A 594 8.71 -25.63 -15.77
C ARG A 594 7.77 -25.62 -16.98
N GLY A 595 6.49 -25.36 -16.72
CA GLY A 595 5.42 -25.30 -17.73
C GLY A 595 5.38 -26.53 -18.65
N ALA A 596 5.10 -26.32 -19.95
CA ALA A 596 4.94 -27.40 -20.94
C ALA A 596 6.04 -28.49 -20.90
N SER A 597 7.30 -28.11 -20.67
CA SER A 597 8.44 -29.04 -20.62
C SER A 597 8.38 -30.07 -19.49
N ARG A 598 7.62 -29.76 -18.43
CA ARG A 598 7.37 -30.65 -17.29
C ARG A 598 6.19 -31.58 -17.58
N TYR A 599 5.15 -31.11 -18.24
CA TYR A 599 3.89 -31.83 -18.45
C TYR A 599 3.99 -33.13 -19.26
N TYR A 600 4.96 -33.24 -20.18
CA TYR A 600 5.21 -34.47 -20.97
C TYR A 600 6.44 -35.26 -20.52
N ASP A 601 7.18 -34.80 -19.49
CA ASP A 601 8.33 -35.56 -18.99
C ASP A 601 7.82 -36.85 -18.30
N PRO A 602 8.39 -38.04 -18.60
CA PRO A 602 7.97 -39.29 -17.97
C PRO A 602 8.02 -39.31 -16.44
N LYS A 603 8.79 -38.43 -15.79
CA LYS A 603 8.82 -38.28 -14.33
C LYS A 603 7.58 -37.58 -13.77
N TYR A 604 6.92 -36.74 -14.56
CA TYR A 604 5.89 -35.79 -14.08
C TYR A 604 4.54 -35.91 -14.81
N THR A 605 4.48 -36.55 -15.98
CA THR A 605 3.23 -36.73 -16.77
C THR A 605 2.02 -37.18 -15.91
N ASP A 606 2.22 -38.09 -14.96
CA ASP A 606 1.14 -38.58 -14.08
C ASP A 606 0.60 -37.53 -13.11
N ALA A 607 1.42 -36.55 -12.68
CA ALA A 607 0.97 -35.41 -11.90
C ALA A 607 0.14 -34.43 -12.74
N PHE A 608 0.57 -34.11 -13.96
CA PHE A 608 -0.19 -33.25 -14.88
C PHE A 608 -1.55 -33.86 -15.25
N ARG A 609 -1.64 -35.21 -15.36
CA ARG A 609 -2.93 -35.91 -15.51
C ARG A 609 -3.91 -35.67 -14.33
N LEU A 610 -3.45 -35.27 -13.15
CA LEU A 610 -4.34 -34.89 -12.04
C LEU A 610 -4.92 -33.47 -12.21
N GLU A 611 -4.13 -32.51 -12.70
CA GLU A 611 -4.62 -31.17 -13.09
C GLU A 611 -5.70 -31.30 -14.19
N LEU A 612 -5.46 -32.13 -15.21
CA LEU A 612 -6.42 -32.39 -16.28
C LEU A 612 -7.73 -33.04 -15.78
N LYS A 613 -7.64 -33.97 -14.81
CA LYS A 613 -8.81 -34.57 -14.16
C LYS A 613 -9.59 -33.55 -13.34
N ALA A 614 -8.91 -32.63 -12.64
CA ALA A 614 -9.58 -31.54 -11.92
C ALA A 614 -10.37 -30.62 -12.87
N VAL A 615 -9.76 -30.23 -14.00
CA VAL A 615 -10.44 -29.43 -15.04
C VAL A 615 -11.66 -30.16 -15.61
N ARG A 616 -11.55 -31.48 -15.88
CA ARG A 616 -12.70 -32.29 -16.31
C ARG A 616 -13.79 -32.35 -15.26
N LYS A 617 -13.46 -32.61 -14.00
CA LYS A 617 -14.41 -32.61 -12.87
C LYS A 617 -15.21 -31.31 -12.80
N VAL A 618 -14.54 -30.16 -12.92
CA VAL A 618 -15.20 -28.84 -12.97
C VAL A 618 -16.12 -28.69 -14.19
N ARG A 619 -15.67 -29.09 -15.38
CA ARG A 619 -16.44 -28.91 -16.62
C ARG A 619 -17.56 -29.93 -16.80
N GLU A 620 -17.43 -31.14 -16.29
CA GLU A 620 -18.32 -32.28 -16.58
C GLU A 620 -19.21 -32.64 -15.39
N GLU A 621 -18.65 -32.83 -14.19
CA GLU A 621 -19.43 -33.16 -12.98
C GLU A 621 -20.11 -31.91 -12.40
N TYR A 622 -19.39 -30.79 -12.29
CA TYR A 622 -19.96 -29.53 -11.79
C TYR A 622 -20.63 -28.68 -12.89
N GLY A 623 -20.49 -29.08 -14.16
CA GLY A 623 -21.15 -28.45 -15.31
C GLY A 623 -20.63 -27.05 -15.70
N LEU A 624 -19.50 -26.60 -15.15
CA LEU A 624 -19.00 -25.22 -15.29
C LEU A 624 -18.25 -25.03 -16.62
N LYS A 625 -19.02 -24.97 -17.72
CA LYS A 625 -18.50 -24.86 -19.10
C LYS A 625 -17.78 -23.55 -19.43
N ASN A 626 -17.80 -22.55 -18.54
CA ASN A 626 -17.06 -21.29 -18.70
C ASN A 626 -15.54 -21.42 -18.38
N LEU A 627 -15.09 -22.54 -17.80
CA LEU A 627 -13.67 -22.83 -17.59
C LEU A 627 -12.95 -23.16 -18.91
N ASN A 628 -11.93 -22.38 -19.24
CA ASN A 628 -11.00 -22.58 -20.34
C ASN A 628 -9.58 -22.72 -19.78
N CYS A 629 -8.64 -23.26 -20.57
CA CYS A 629 -7.28 -23.53 -20.09
C CYS A 629 -6.21 -22.78 -20.88
N MET A 630 -5.02 -22.67 -20.29
CA MET A 630 -3.85 -22.03 -20.89
C MET A 630 -2.57 -22.80 -20.51
N ILE A 631 -1.72 -23.08 -21.51
CA ILE A 631 -0.43 -23.75 -21.34
C ILE A 631 0.68 -22.68 -21.17
N PRO A 632 1.40 -22.66 -20.02
CA PRO A 632 2.58 -21.83 -19.83
C PRO A 632 3.88 -22.45 -20.38
N PHE A 633 4.87 -21.59 -20.57
CA PHE A 633 6.29 -21.87 -20.81
C PHE A 633 6.59 -22.89 -21.92
N CYS A 634 5.78 -22.87 -22.98
CA CYS A 634 5.89 -23.78 -24.12
C CYS A 634 6.92 -23.27 -25.13
N ARG A 635 8.06 -23.96 -25.22
CA ARG A 635 9.24 -23.50 -25.98
C ARG A 635 9.16 -23.82 -27.46
N THR A 636 8.51 -24.93 -27.84
CA THR A 636 8.49 -25.42 -29.23
C THR A 636 7.12 -25.95 -29.65
N VAL A 637 6.89 -26.02 -30.95
CA VAL A 637 5.65 -26.56 -31.54
C VAL A 637 5.46 -28.03 -31.16
N ASP A 638 6.54 -28.80 -31.08
CA ASP A 638 6.57 -30.21 -30.66
C ASP A 638 6.17 -30.39 -29.18
N GLU A 639 6.43 -29.40 -28.32
CA GLU A 639 5.91 -29.41 -26.94
C GLU A 639 4.40 -29.19 -26.93
N ALA A 640 3.89 -28.25 -27.73
CA ALA A 640 2.45 -28.01 -27.85
C ALA A 640 1.70 -29.24 -28.41
N GLU A 641 2.29 -29.97 -29.35
CA GLU A 641 1.73 -31.23 -29.85
C GLU A 641 1.68 -32.30 -28.76
N LYS A 642 2.76 -32.50 -27.99
CA LYS A 642 2.81 -33.47 -26.88
C LYS A 642 1.79 -33.14 -25.77
N VAL A 643 1.75 -31.88 -25.32
CA VAL A 643 0.82 -31.47 -24.25
C VAL A 643 -0.63 -31.61 -24.73
N THR A 644 -0.95 -31.16 -25.95
CA THR A 644 -2.33 -31.31 -26.48
C THR A 644 -2.72 -32.76 -26.79
N ALA A 645 -1.76 -33.66 -27.04
CA ALA A 645 -2.02 -35.10 -27.09
C ALA A 645 -2.41 -35.65 -25.70
N ILE A 646 -1.65 -35.35 -24.64
CA ILE A 646 -1.96 -35.77 -23.26
C ILE A 646 -3.31 -35.19 -22.80
N MET A 647 -3.61 -33.93 -23.14
CA MET A 647 -4.92 -33.34 -22.87
C MET A 647 -6.06 -34.11 -23.55
N ARG A 648 -5.90 -34.50 -24.82
CA ARG A 648 -6.89 -35.31 -25.54
C ARG A 648 -7.05 -36.71 -24.91
N GLU A 649 -5.96 -37.34 -24.50
CA GLU A 649 -5.99 -38.67 -23.85
C GLU A 649 -6.79 -38.65 -22.54
N GLU A 650 -6.67 -37.59 -21.72
CA GLU A 650 -7.51 -37.42 -20.53
C GLU A 650 -8.94 -36.98 -20.86
N GLY A 651 -9.25 -36.55 -22.09
CA GLY A 651 -10.58 -36.16 -22.57
C GLY A 651 -10.82 -34.67 -22.78
N LEU A 652 -9.80 -33.82 -22.66
CA LEU A 652 -9.87 -32.37 -22.88
C LEU A 652 -9.45 -31.98 -24.29
N GLU A 653 -10.39 -32.05 -25.24
CA GLU A 653 -10.20 -31.55 -26.61
C GLU A 653 -10.93 -30.21 -26.85
N ARG A 654 -10.29 -29.33 -27.64
CA ARG A 654 -10.82 -28.01 -28.01
C ARG A 654 -12.08 -28.14 -28.87
N GLY A 655 -13.00 -27.21 -28.71
CA GLY A 655 -14.24 -27.17 -29.47
C GLY A 655 -14.95 -25.82 -29.38
N PRO A 656 -16.27 -25.76 -29.65
CA PRO A 656 -17.06 -24.56 -29.41
C PRO A 656 -16.97 -24.10 -27.93
N ASP A 657 -17.15 -25.04 -27.00
CA ASP A 657 -17.37 -24.78 -25.57
C ASP A 657 -16.12 -24.92 -24.68
N PHE A 658 -14.97 -25.28 -25.25
CA PHE A 658 -13.68 -25.34 -24.56
C PHE A 658 -12.60 -24.73 -25.43
N LYS A 659 -11.93 -23.69 -24.91
CA LYS A 659 -10.79 -23.04 -25.54
C LYS A 659 -9.51 -23.38 -24.78
N LEU A 660 -8.44 -23.55 -25.55
CA LEU A 660 -7.09 -23.69 -25.05
C LEU A 660 -6.23 -22.55 -25.58
N LEU A 661 -5.62 -21.79 -24.69
CA LEU A 661 -4.71 -20.69 -25.00
C LEU A 661 -3.25 -21.12 -24.81
N LEU A 662 -2.33 -20.42 -25.48
CA LEU A 662 -0.91 -20.46 -25.15
C LEU A 662 -0.55 -19.20 -24.35
N MET A 663 0.27 -19.31 -23.30
CA MET A 663 0.92 -18.13 -22.76
C MET A 663 2.04 -17.73 -23.73
N ALA A 664 1.88 -16.59 -24.40
CA ALA A 664 2.87 -16.05 -25.32
C ALA A 664 3.92 -15.26 -24.54
N GLU A 665 4.88 -16.00 -23.98
CA GLU A 665 5.91 -15.46 -23.09
C GLU A 665 7.34 -15.78 -23.56
N ILE A 666 7.52 -16.67 -24.53
CA ILE A 666 8.82 -17.00 -25.11
C ILE A 666 8.89 -16.42 -26.53
N PRO A 667 10.01 -15.80 -26.97
CA PRO A 667 10.12 -15.24 -28.32
C PRO A 667 9.76 -16.21 -29.45
N ALA A 668 9.99 -17.52 -29.24
CA ALA A 668 9.58 -18.58 -30.16
C ALA A 668 8.05 -18.66 -30.38
N ASN A 669 7.23 -18.34 -29.37
CA ASN A 669 5.76 -18.31 -29.51
C ASN A 669 5.30 -17.24 -30.50
N ILE A 670 6.02 -16.12 -30.56
CA ILE A 670 5.72 -15.00 -31.45
C ILE A 670 6.24 -15.27 -32.86
N LEU A 671 7.52 -15.66 -32.98
CA LEU A 671 8.18 -15.92 -34.26
C LEU A 671 7.59 -17.10 -35.03
N LEU A 672 6.95 -18.06 -34.33
CA LEU A 672 6.33 -19.25 -34.91
C LEU A 672 4.82 -19.34 -34.61
N ALA A 673 4.15 -18.20 -34.36
CA ALA A 673 2.72 -18.16 -34.07
C ALA A 673 1.88 -18.86 -35.16
N ASP A 674 2.27 -18.76 -36.44
CA ASP A 674 1.63 -19.48 -37.56
C ASP A 674 1.65 -21.02 -37.41
N ARG A 675 2.59 -21.57 -36.63
CA ARG A 675 2.69 -23.00 -36.32
C ARG A 675 1.96 -23.35 -35.04
N PHE A 676 2.08 -22.53 -33.98
CA PHE A 676 1.34 -22.71 -32.73
C PHE A 676 -0.19 -22.57 -32.92
N ASN A 677 -0.65 -21.74 -33.87
CA ASN A 677 -2.06 -21.54 -34.24
C ASN A 677 -2.82 -22.87 -34.54
N LYS A 678 -2.12 -23.95 -34.88
CA LYS A 678 -2.71 -25.28 -35.06
C LYS A 678 -3.22 -25.88 -33.76
N PHE A 679 -2.55 -25.64 -32.65
CA PHE A 679 -2.73 -26.33 -31.36
C PHE A 679 -3.55 -25.55 -30.35
N VAL A 680 -3.65 -24.23 -30.48
CA VAL A 680 -4.40 -23.33 -29.59
C VAL A 680 -5.46 -22.52 -30.33
N ASP A 681 -6.37 -21.91 -29.57
CA ASP A 681 -7.46 -21.05 -30.06
C ASP A 681 -7.15 -19.55 -29.89
N GLY A 682 -6.14 -19.24 -29.08
CA GLY A 682 -5.66 -17.89 -28.83
C GLY A 682 -4.37 -17.87 -27.99
N TYR A 683 -3.91 -16.67 -27.68
CA TYR A 683 -2.73 -16.42 -26.86
C TYR A 683 -3.08 -15.48 -25.71
N SER A 684 -2.40 -15.61 -24.58
CA SER A 684 -2.28 -14.52 -23.61
C SER A 684 -0.82 -14.14 -23.44
N ILE A 685 -0.47 -12.89 -23.72
CA ILE A 685 0.90 -12.38 -23.60
C ILE A 685 1.29 -12.37 -22.12
N GLY A 686 2.30 -13.17 -21.77
CA GLY A 686 2.98 -13.12 -20.48
C GLY A 686 4.06 -12.05 -20.51
N SER A 687 3.67 -10.79 -20.34
CA SER A 687 4.53 -9.64 -20.68
C SER A 687 5.80 -9.54 -19.84
N ASN A 688 5.79 -10.06 -18.62
CA ASN A 688 6.99 -10.14 -17.76
C ASN A 688 8.06 -11.04 -18.38
N ASP A 689 7.78 -12.33 -18.48
CA ASP A 689 8.71 -13.35 -18.97
C ASP A 689 9.07 -13.12 -20.45
N LEU A 690 8.16 -12.54 -21.25
CA LEU A 690 8.46 -12.06 -22.60
C LEU A 690 9.50 -10.93 -22.62
N THR A 691 9.36 -9.93 -21.75
CA THR A 691 10.31 -8.81 -21.66
C THR A 691 11.67 -9.32 -21.19
N MET A 692 11.70 -10.20 -20.19
CA MET A 692 12.92 -10.85 -19.71
C MET A 692 13.64 -11.64 -20.82
N LEU A 693 12.90 -12.42 -21.61
CA LEU A 693 13.45 -13.26 -22.68
C LEU A 693 13.80 -12.53 -23.99
N ILE A 694 13.14 -11.41 -24.31
CA ILE A 694 13.53 -10.57 -25.47
C ILE A 694 14.77 -9.73 -25.14
N LEU A 695 14.87 -9.19 -23.93
CA LEU A 695 15.99 -8.30 -23.54
C LEU A 695 17.18 -9.05 -22.92
N GLY A 696 17.00 -10.31 -22.51
CA GLY A 696 18.05 -11.11 -21.88
C GLY A 696 18.33 -10.71 -20.42
N CYS A 697 17.37 -10.12 -19.73
CA CYS A 697 17.48 -9.64 -18.34
C CYS A 697 16.55 -10.44 -17.41
N ASP A 698 17.02 -10.84 -16.23
CA ASP A 698 16.13 -11.25 -15.15
C ASP A 698 15.76 -10.01 -14.32
N ARG A 699 14.46 -9.72 -14.19
CA ARG A 699 13.96 -8.58 -13.40
C ARG A 699 14.20 -8.74 -11.89
N ASN A 700 14.52 -9.96 -11.43
CA ASN A 700 14.88 -10.26 -10.05
C ASN A 700 16.41 -10.16 -9.83
N ASN A 701 17.21 -9.88 -10.86
CA ASN A 701 18.63 -9.64 -10.76
C ASN A 701 18.88 -8.13 -10.85
N ASP A 702 19.12 -7.50 -9.70
CA ASP A 702 19.23 -6.04 -9.55
C ASP A 702 20.29 -5.39 -10.49
N THR A 703 21.28 -6.17 -10.95
CA THR A 703 22.29 -5.72 -11.92
C THR A 703 21.69 -5.37 -13.29
N VAL A 704 20.62 -6.06 -13.70
CA VAL A 704 19.99 -5.92 -15.02
C VAL A 704 18.48 -5.62 -14.96
N ALA A 705 17.88 -5.62 -13.77
CA ALA A 705 16.48 -5.26 -13.56
C ALA A 705 16.13 -3.85 -14.05
N SER A 706 17.09 -2.92 -14.05
CA SER A 706 16.95 -1.56 -14.61
C SER A 706 16.77 -1.52 -16.14
N LEU A 707 17.05 -2.63 -16.85
CA LEU A 707 16.81 -2.77 -18.29
C LEU A 707 15.40 -3.29 -18.60
N PHE A 708 14.66 -3.78 -17.59
CA PHE A 708 13.31 -4.30 -17.75
C PHE A 708 12.30 -3.16 -17.95
N ASP A 709 11.80 -3.00 -19.18
CA ASP A 709 10.64 -2.15 -19.48
C ASP A 709 9.72 -2.85 -20.49
N GLU A 710 8.52 -3.21 -20.05
CA GLU A 710 7.49 -3.86 -20.87
C GLU A 710 7.04 -2.97 -22.06
N ARG A 711 7.33 -1.66 -22.02
CA ARG A 711 7.03 -0.68 -23.08
C ARG A 711 8.16 -0.54 -24.11
N ASN A 712 9.28 -1.25 -23.94
CA ASN A 712 10.41 -1.20 -24.87
C ASN A 712 9.96 -1.56 -26.31
N LEU A 713 10.49 -0.86 -27.31
CA LEU A 713 10.08 -1.01 -28.71
C LEU A 713 10.19 -2.45 -29.24
N ALA A 714 11.16 -3.23 -28.76
CA ALA A 714 11.29 -4.65 -29.12
C ALA A 714 10.07 -5.48 -28.66
N ILE A 715 9.56 -5.21 -27.45
CA ILE A 715 8.38 -5.87 -26.89
C ILE A 715 7.13 -5.40 -27.62
N LYS A 716 6.99 -4.08 -27.86
CA LYS A 716 5.87 -3.52 -28.65
C LYS A 716 5.80 -4.14 -30.05
N ARG A 717 6.91 -4.19 -30.79
CA ARG A 717 7.00 -4.84 -32.12
C ARG A 717 6.61 -6.32 -32.05
N ALA A 718 7.15 -7.07 -31.10
CA ALA A 718 6.83 -8.49 -30.91
C ALA A 718 5.33 -8.72 -30.61
N ILE A 719 4.74 -7.92 -29.73
CA ILE A 719 3.30 -7.97 -29.40
C ILE A 719 2.44 -7.67 -30.64
N ARG A 720 2.75 -6.62 -31.40
CA ARG A 720 1.99 -6.25 -32.60
C ARG A 720 2.11 -7.32 -33.70
N HIS A 721 3.30 -7.91 -33.85
CA HIS A 721 3.51 -9.06 -34.74
C HIS A 721 2.67 -10.27 -34.33
N LEU A 722 2.64 -10.62 -33.03
CA LEU A 722 1.82 -11.72 -32.52
C LEU A 722 0.33 -11.49 -32.83
N ILE A 723 -0.22 -10.31 -32.51
CA ILE A 723 -1.62 -9.97 -32.80
C ILE A 723 -1.91 -10.16 -34.29
N LYS A 724 -1.06 -9.58 -35.15
CA LYS A 724 -1.18 -9.65 -36.62
C LYS A 724 -1.16 -11.08 -37.18
N VAL A 725 -0.31 -11.97 -36.63
CA VAL A 725 -0.20 -13.37 -37.10
C VAL A 725 -1.27 -14.28 -36.49
N ALA A 726 -1.70 -14.04 -35.24
CA ALA A 726 -2.79 -14.74 -34.60
C ALA A 726 -4.15 -14.42 -35.27
N HIS A 727 -4.43 -13.13 -35.47
CA HIS A 727 -5.67 -12.64 -36.09
C HIS A 727 -5.88 -13.16 -37.51
N ARG A 728 -4.82 -13.26 -38.31
CA ARG A 728 -4.85 -13.82 -39.67
C ARG A 728 -5.48 -15.21 -39.73
N ASP A 729 -5.24 -16.03 -38.70
CA ASP A 729 -5.72 -17.41 -38.61
C ASP A 729 -6.90 -17.54 -37.62
N GLY A 730 -7.58 -16.43 -37.30
CA GLY A 730 -8.78 -16.37 -36.47
C GLY A 730 -8.55 -16.62 -34.97
N LYS A 731 -7.34 -16.36 -34.46
CA LYS A 731 -6.94 -16.60 -33.07
C LYS A 731 -6.95 -15.31 -32.27
N THR A 732 -7.57 -15.32 -31.09
CA THR A 732 -7.62 -14.14 -30.22
C THR A 732 -6.31 -13.93 -29.48
N VAL A 733 -5.97 -12.67 -29.17
CA VAL A 733 -4.82 -12.32 -28.32
C VAL A 733 -5.30 -11.50 -27.12
N SER A 734 -4.94 -11.96 -25.93
CA SER A 734 -5.03 -11.22 -24.67
C SER A 734 -3.65 -10.85 -24.15
N ILE A 735 -3.59 -10.02 -23.11
CA ILE A 735 -2.38 -9.77 -22.32
C ILE A 735 -2.71 -9.87 -20.85
N CYS A 736 -1.80 -10.46 -20.07
CA CYS A 736 -1.91 -10.59 -18.62
C CYS A 736 -0.58 -10.21 -17.95
N GLY A 737 -0.63 -9.15 -17.15
CA GLY A 737 0.53 -8.54 -16.51
C GLY A 737 0.11 -7.27 -15.78
N GLN A 738 1.07 -6.58 -15.14
CA GLN A 738 0.78 -5.31 -14.48
C GLN A 738 0.90 -4.11 -15.44
N ALA A 739 1.71 -4.18 -16.50
CA ALA A 739 1.85 -3.10 -17.48
C ALA A 739 0.53 -2.45 -17.94
N PRO A 740 -0.53 -3.17 -18.36
CA PRO A 740 -1.78 -2.52 -18.79
C PRO A 740 -2.59 -1.86 -17.67
N SER A 741 -2.31 -2.25 -16.41
CA SER A 741 -2.88 -1.64 -15.20
C SER A 741 -2.10 -0.39 -14.77
N VAL A 742 -0.77 -0.38 -14.99
CA VAL A 742 0.15 0.68 -14.50
C VAL A 742 0.42 1.76 -15.55
N TYR A 743 0.42 1.41 -16.85
CA TYR A 743 0.83 2.28 -17.96
C TYR A 743 -0.33 2.53 -18.94
N PRO A 744 -1.06 3.66 -18.82
CA PRO A 744 -2.21 3.96 -19.68
C PRO A 744 -1.86 4.11 -21.17
N ASP A 745 -0.62 4.55 -21.46
CA ASP A 745 -0.01 4.65 -22.79
C ASP A 745 0.25 3.28 -23.41
N PHE A 746 0.64 2.30 -22.60
CA PHE A 746 0.78 0.91 -23.07
C PHE A 746 -0.59 0.30 -23.40
N THR A 747 -1.60 0.56 -22.57
CA THR A 747 -2.99 0.18 -22.88
C THR A 747 -3.52 0.87 -24.15
N GLU A 748 -3.13 2.12 -24.42
CA GLU A 748 -3.43 2.77 -25.71
C GLU A 748 -2.74 2.06 -26.88
N PHE A 749 -1.45 1.76 -26.78
CA PHE A 749 -0.70 1.00 -27.79
C PHE A 749 -1.32 -0.39 -28.08
N LEU A 750 -1.79 -1.09 -27.05
CA LEU A 750 -2.42 -2.41 -27.17
C LEU A 750 -3.75 -2.35 -27.92
N VAL A 751 -4.63 -1.39 -27.57
CA VAL A 751 -5.91 -1.16 -28.27
C VAL A 751 -5.67 -0.68 -29.71
N LYS A 752 -4.71 0.23 -29.93
CA LYS A 752 -4.25 0.67 -31.27
C LYS A 752 -3.70 -0.47 -32.13
N SER A 753 -3.12 -1.49 -31.50
CA SER A 753 -2.61 -2.69 -32.18
C SER A 753 -3.66 -3.78 -32.37
N GLY A 754 -4.90 -3.56 -31.89
CA GLY A 754 -6.04 -4.45 -32.12
C GLY A 754 -6.17 -5.62 -31.16
N ILE A 755 -5.69 -5.52 -29.92
CA ILE A 755 -5.81 -6.62 -28.94
C ILE A 755 -7.28 -6.96 -28.61
N ASP A 756 -7.63 -8.23 -28.47
CA ASP A 756 -9.00 -8.66 -28.17
C ASP A 756 -9.38 -8.46 -26.69
N TYR A 757 -8.42 -8.68 -25.78
CA TYR A 757 -8.63 -8.60 -24.33
C TYR A 757 -7.43 -8.01 -23.59
N VAL A 758 -7.69 -7.24 -22.53
CA VAL A 758 -6.69 -6.77 -21.57
C VAL A 758 -7.06 -7.30 -20.18
N SER A 759 -6.16 -8.06 -19.53
CA SER A 759 -6.41 -8.67 -18.22
C SER A 759 -5.67 -7.91 -17.10
N VAL A 760 -6.42 -7.23 -16.24
CA VAL A 760 -5.92 -6.29 -15.22
C VAL A 760 -6.21 -6.77 -13.79
N ASN A 761 -5.63 -6.11 -12.79
CA ASN A 761 -5.94 -6.39 -11.39
C ASN A 761 -7.40 -5.94 -11.05
N PRO A 762 -8.06 -6.54 -10.04
CA PRO A 762 -9.49 -6.28 -9.74
C PRO A 762 -9.84 -4.81 -9.47
N ASP A 763 -8.95 -4.08 -8.80
CA ASP A 763 -9.04 -2.66 -8.51
C ASP A 763 -9.06 -1.79 -9.79
N MET A 764 -8.35 -2.20 -10.84
CA MET A 764 -8.20 -1.43 -12.08
C MET A 764 -9.23 -1.78 -13.17
N VAL A 765 -10.10 -2.78 -12.96
CA VAL A 765 -11.13 -3.18 -13.95
C VAL A 765 -11.99 -2.00 -14.42
N LYS A 766 -12.45 -1.14 -13.49
CA LYS A 766 -13.32 0.00 -13.82
C LYS A 766 -12.59 1.09 -14.62
N SER A 767 -11.42 1.50 -14.14
CA SER A 767 -10.61 2.56 -14.76
C SER A 767 -10.09 2.13 -16.14
N THR A 768 -9.63 0.88 -16.28
CA THR A 768 -9.24 0.31 -17.57
C THR A 768 -10.41 0.27 -18.55
N ARG A 769 -11.62 -0.16 -18.14
CA ARG A 769 -12.78 -0.20 -19.04
C ARG A 769 -13.19 1.18 -19.58
N LEU A 770 -13.15 2.20 -18.72
CA LEU A 770 -13.39 3.58 -19.13
C LEU A 770 -12.27 4.13 -20.04
N ASN A 771 -11.00 3.75 -19.79
CA ASN A 771 -9.89 4.14 -20.64
C ASN A 771 -9.98 3.50 -22.03
N VAL A 772 -10.26 2.19 -22.13
CA VAL A 772 -10.45 1.47 -23.40
C VAL A 772 -11.56 2.11 -24.22
N ALA A 773 -12.74 2.37 -23.63
CA ALA A 773 -13.84 3.05 -24.31
C ALA A 773 -13.45 4.43 -24.87
N ARG A 774 -12.66 5.21 -24.11
CA ARG A 774 -12.13 6.51 -24.54
C ARG A 774 -11.15 6.37 -25.72
N ILE A 775 -10.28 5.36 -25.71
CA ILE A 775 -9.30 5.10 -26.77
C ILE A 775 -10.01 4.65 -28.06
N GLU A 776 -10.97 3.73 -27.97
CA GLU A 776 -11.77 3.27 -29.10
C GLU A 776 -12.59 4.42 -29.72
N GLN A 777 -13.25 5.23 -28.89
CA GLN A 777 -13.97 6.41 -29.35
C GLN A 777 -13.03 7.41 -30.04
N ARG A 778 -11.80 7.59 -29.53
CA ARG A 778 -10.79 8.46 -30.16
C ARG A 778 -10.36 7.91 -31.53
N LEU A 779 -10.10 6.61 -31.64
CA LEU A 779 -9.76 5.97 -32.91
C LEU A 779 -10.87 6.10 -33.96
N MET A 780 -12.14 5.93 -33.57
CA MET A 780 -13.28 6.16 -34.46
C MET A 780 -13.38 7.62 -34.93
N LEU A 781 -13.15 8.59 -34.03
CA LEU A 781 -13.16 10.02 -34.37
C LEU A 781 -11.98 10.41 -35.28
N ASP A 782 -10.80 9.83 -35.06
CA ASP A 782 -9.62 10.11 -35.87
C ASP A 782 -9.72 9.52 -37.27
N ALA A 783 -10.25 8.30 -37.41
CA ALA A 783 -10.59 7.70 -38.70
C ALA A 783 -11.68 8.50 -39.44
N ALA A 784 -12.69 9.01 -38.73
CA ALA A 784 -13.79 9.78 -39.32
C ALA A 784 -13.41 11.23 -39.70
N THR A 785 -12.40 11.83 -39.06
CA THR A 785 -12.03 13.25 -39.27
C THR A 785 -10.72 13.45 -40.01
N GLY A 786 -9.84 12.45 -40.08
CA GLY A 786 -8.48 12.59 -40.61
C GLY A 786 -7.57 13.48 -39.77
N LYS A 787 -7.93 13.77 -38.51
CA LYS A 787 -7.20 14.66 -37.57
C LYS A 787 -6.49 13.91 -36.44
N GLY A 788 -6.27 12.61 -36.60
CA GLY A 788 -5.52 11.80 -35.65
C GLY A 788 -4.06 12.20 -35.57
N VAL A 789 -3.48 12.01 -34.38
CA VAL A 789 -2.03 12.04 -34.21
C VAL A 789 -1.48 10.75 -34.80
N VAL A 790 -0.56 10.85 -35.75
CA VAL A 790 0.15 9.70 -36.30
C VAL A 790 1.11 9.18 -35.22
N ASP A 791 1.11 7.88 -34.96
CA ASP A 791 2.06 7.26 -34.03
C ASP A 791 3.51 7.53 -34.51
N GLN A 792 4.38 7.94 -33.59
CA GLN A 792 5.76 8.36 -33.90
C GLN A 792 6.75 7.18 -33.94
N GLU A 793 6.35 6.01 -33.45
CA GLU A 793 7.17 4.80 -33.43
C GLU A 793 6.76 3.86 -34.59
N ASP A 794 7.75 3.34 -35.32
CA ASP A 794 7.53 2.23 -36.25
C ASP A 794 7.43 0.91 -35.48
N TYR A 795 6.29 0.24 -35.60
CA TYR A 795 5.96 -1.01 -34.92
C TYR A 795 5.96 -2.25 -35.82
N GLU A 796 6.30 -2.14 -37.11
CA GLU A 796 6.50 -3.32 -37.96
C GLU A 796 7.85 -3.99 -37.65
N LEU A 797 8.04 -5.23 -38.11
CA LEU A 797 9.11 -6.13 -37.66
C LEU A 797 9.88 -6.71 -38.86
#